data_AF-A0A7J8VA51-F1
#
_entry.id   AF-A0A7J8VA51-F1
#
_cell.length_a   1.000
_cell.length_b   1.000
_cell.length_c   1.000
_cell.angle_alpha   90.00
_cell.angle_beta   90.00
_cell.angle_gamma   90.00
#
_symmetry.space_group_name_H-M   'P 1'
#
loop_
_entity.id
_entity.type
_entity.pdbx_description
1 polymer ?
#
loop_
_entity_poly.entity_id
_entity_poly.type
_entity_poly.pdbx_seq_one_letter_code
_entity_poly.pdbx_strand_id
1 'polypeptide(L)'
;LLQVLLILLWFGAATSKFQGHHPQWEGPERGIGENIVSHSCIHDQIIEQRRRPGRKVYSVTPQFYVHSSTSNNVLHKGRSLLEISEVLEHPKEAKQPIRIYLNYDAVGLSPDRDCRKVGDIVKLGEPPVSSSLGTRSCNPHGDPPIYGDCWYNCTLNDLSGQDKRHRLHKALGQTADWFKRTLAVESVKGNLRLSGYSACGQDGGVQLPRQYVEEGVADADLVLLVTTRPTTGNTLAWAVACERDQWGRAIAGHVNVAPRHLTAEAETLLSATLIHEVMHVLGFDPHAFTHFRDERKRRRSKVTEHIIDERLGRMVKRVVLPRVVMHSRHHYGAFSENFTGLELEDGGGRGTSGSHWEKRLLMNEIMTGSVDTKSVVSKMTLALLEDSGWYQANYSMADHLDWGHNQGTDFLTSPCNLWKGAYHCNTTNLSGCTYNREAEGYCPIVSYNRDLPQWTRYFPQANKGGQSSLADYCTFFVAYSDGSCTDINSARAPDRMLGEVRGSNSRCMASSLVRTGFVRGSMTQGNGCYQHRCVNYSLEVAVDGIWKVCAKAGGPVQFPGFNGELICPAYHELCSAGPVPVSGQCPNSCNFNGDCVSGKCRCFPGFHGHDCSKRYCPSNCNGHGTCLSNGVCGCENGYTGIDCSTAVCDEQCSLHGGVCDNGVCEFRCSDYAGYTCQNSSTLLSSLSVCKNELERELSGQHCAPSEASILQQLEEVVIMPNYHRLFPSVAQKLFTNLFGSSYCESAAKRLACWISIQKCDNDGDNRLRVCHSACQAYNLACGASLDCSDQTLFSSEEEGEGQCTGSGEMKVSWFNRFRNR
;
A
#
# COMPACT_ATOMS: atom_id res chain seq x y z
N LEU A 1 30.08 -59.75 -25.78
CA LEU A 1 31.06 -58.95 -25.02
C LEU A 1 30.43 -58.72 -23.65
N LEU A 2 31.00 -59.29 -22.60
CA LEU A 2 30.24 -59.79 -21.44
C LEU A 2 30.30 -58.89 -20.19
N GLN A 3 29.19 -58.86 -19.44
CA GLN A 3 29.21 -58.67 -17.98
C GLN A 3 29.78 -59.94 -17.31
N VAL A 4 30.32 -59.86 -16.07
CA VAL A 4 30.22 -60.91 -15.03
C VAL A 4 30.84 -60.46 -13.68
N LEU A 5 30.03 -60.54 -12.61
CA LEU A 5 30.26 -60.81 -11.16
C LEU A 5 31.51 -60.32 -10.35
N LEU A 6 31.21 -59.86 -9.11
CA LEU A 6 31.72 -60.21 -7.74
C LEU A 6 33.24 -60.52 -7.48
N ILE A 7 33.84 -60.27 -6.29
CA ILE A 7 33.54 -59.47 -5.06
C ILE A 7 34.77 -59.48 -4.09
N LEU A 8 34.75 -58.64 -3.03
CA LEU A 8 35.49 -58.74 -1.74
C LEU A 8 36.99 -58.26 -1.58
N LEU A 9 37.27 -57.78 -0.35
CA LEU A 9 38.56 -57.54 0.35
C LEU A 9 39.52 -56.42 -0.16
N TRP A 10 40.30 -55.70 0.68
CA TRP A 10 40.14 -55.23 2.08
C TRP A 10 41.25 -54.20 2.45
N PHE A 11 40.92 -53.12 3.19
CA PHE A 11 41.84 -52.12 3.80
C PHE A 11 42.75 -51.29 2.85
N GLY A 12 43.25 -50.10 3.23
CA GLY A 12 43.16 -49.39 4.52
C GLY A 12 43.34 -47.86 4.38
N ALA A 13 43.14 -47.13 5.50
CA ALA A 13 42.92 -45.68 5.52
C ALA A 13 44.18 -44.80 5.55
N ALA A 14 44.04 -43.53 5.13
CA ALA A 14 44.64 -42.38 5.81
C ALA A 14 43.88 -41.05 5.55
N THR A 15 43.62 -40.35 6.65
CA THR A 15 43.27 -38.93 6.86
C THR A 15 43.77 -37.91 5.81
N SER A 16 43.08 -36.78 5.58
CA SER A 16 43.00 -35.71 6.59
C SER A 16 41.89 -34.65 6.36
N LYS A 17 41.65 -33.85 7.42
CA LYS A 17 40.62 -32.81 7.50
C LYS A 17 41.02 -31.56 6.68
N PHE A 18 40.06 -30.89 6.07
CA PHE A 18 40.16 -29.45 5.83
C PHE A 18 39.25 -28.69 6.79
N GLN A 19 39.80 -27.66 7.43
CA GLN A 19 39.17 -26.95 8.54
C GLN A 19 38.51 -25.68 8.00
N GLY A 20 37.18 -25.64 8.01
CA GLY A 20 36.41 -24.46 7.62
C GLY A 20 36.54 -23.33 8.64
N HIS A 21 37.58 -22.51 8.52
CA HIS A 21 37.68 -21.26 9.27
C HIS A 21 36.63 -20.26 8.75
N HIS A 22 35.72 -19.85 9.63
CA HIS A 22 34.89 -18.67 9.40
C HIS A 22 35.79 -17.42 9.27
N PRO A 23 35.66 -16.63 8.19
CA PRO A 23 36.18 -15.26 8.17
C PRO A 23 35.25 -14.39 9.03
N GLN A 24 35.74 -14.04 10.22
CA GLN A 24 35.11 -13.13 11.17
C GLN A 24 35.08 -11.71 10.57
N TRP A 25 33.90 -11.20 10.22
CA TRP A 25 33.71 -9.84 9.71
C TRP A 25 33.69 -8.84 10.87
N GLU A 26 34.86 -8.55 11.42
CA GLU A 26 35.11 -7.35 12.24
C GLU A 26 36.12 -6.45 11.50
N GLY A 27 35.67 -5.26 11.11
CA GLY A 27 36.47 -4.26 10.39
C GLY A 27 35.83 -2.88 10.56
N PRO A 28 36.58 -1.82 10.89
CA PRO A 28 35.99 -0.63 11.50
C PRO A 28 35.49 0.43 10.50
N GLU A 29 34.31 0.98 10.77
CA GLU A 29 33.84 2.21 10.13
C GLU A 29 34.61 3.43 10.63
N ARG A 30 35.58 3.90 9.82
CA ARG A 30 36.09 5.28 9.88
C ARG A 30 36.36 5.82 8.47
N GLY A 31 35.28 6.22 7.80
CA GLY A 31 35.31 7.11 6.63
C GLY A 31 34.31 8.24 6.87
N ILE A 32 34.75 9.49 6.84
CA ILE A 32 33.87 10.64 7.07
C ILE A 32 33.12 10.92 5.77
N GLY A 33 31.82 10.65 5.78
CA GLY A 33 30.84 11.04 4.76
C GLY A 33 29.56 11.48 5.47
N GLU A 34 28.98 12.59 5.04
CA GLU A 34 27.95 13.29 5.83
C GLU A 34 26.55 12.69 5.65
N ASN A 35 25.79 12.63 6.74
CA ASN A 35 24.49 11.97 6.78
C ASN A 35 23.40 12.79 6.09
N ILE A 36 23.09 12.46 4.84
CA ILE A 36 21.74 12.68 4.29
C ILE A 36 20.84 11.61 4.91
N VAL A 37 19.96 12.01 5.81
CA VAL A 37 19.14 11.11 6.65
C VAL A 37 17.89 10.63 5.88
N SER A 38 18.09 9.89 4.79
CA SER A 38 17.02 9.22 4.05
C SER A 38 16.63 7.91 4.74
N HIS A 39 15.35 7.72 5.06
CA HIS A 39 14.87 6.51 5.71
C HIS A 39 14.34 5.49 4.69
N SER A 40 14.80 4.25 4.80
CA SER A 40 14.26 3.10 4.06
C SER A 40 12.96 2.68 4.74
N CYS A 41 11.85 2.65 3.99
CA CYS A 41 10.56 2.21 4.53
C CYS A 41 10.59 0.68 4.67
N ILE A 42 10.63 0.14 5.90
CA ILE A 42 10.57 -1.32 6.04
C ILE A 42 9.19 -1.80 5.67
N HIS A 43 9.14 -2.53 4.55
CA HIS A 43 8.10 -3.50 4.27
C HIS A 43 8.66 -4.95 4.26
N ASP A 44 9.99 -5.09 4.26
CA ASP A 44 10.68 -6.37 4.06
C ASP A 44 11.02 -7.13 5.36
N GLN A 45 10.86 -6.46 6.52
CA GLN A 45 11.24 -6.97 7.85
C GLN A 45 10.06 -7.07 8.83
N ILE A 46 8.83 -6.77 8.37
CA ILE A 46 7.59 -6.72 9.19
C ILE A 46 6.57 -7.80 8.78
N ILE A 47 6.83 -8.62 7.75
CA ILE A 47 5.96 -9.76 7.39
C ILE A 47 6.15 -10.96 8.37
N GLU A 48 6.46 -10.68 9.65
CA GLU A 48 6.87 -11.66 10.66
C GLU A 48 6.34 -11.35 12.10
N GLN A 49 5.05 -11.68 12.33
CA GLN A 49 4.52 -12.49 13.46
C GLN A 49 3.70 -11.86 14.64
N ARG A 50 2.46 -12.40 14.87
CA ARG A 50 1.88 -13.04 16.12
C ARG A 50 0.34 -12.83 16.38
N ARG A 51 -0.20 -13.29 17.55
CA ARG A 51 -1.46 -12.87 18.27
C ARG A 51 -1.47 -13.19 19.80
N ARG A 52 -2.36 -12.60 20.66
CA ARG A 52 -3.06 -13.13 21.90
C ARG A 52 -3.87 -12.01 22.71
N PRO A 53 -4.86 -12.27 23.63
CA PRO A 53 -6.26 -12.72 23.32
C PRO A 53 -7.49 -12.33 24.25
N GLY A 54 -8.74 -12.46 23.73
CA GLY A 54 -10.02 -12.79 24.45
C GLY A 54 -10.88 -11.65 25.05
N ARG A 55 -12.21 -11.75 25.37
CA ARG A 55 -13.28 -12.80 25.30
C ARG A 55 -14.70 -12.15 25.59
N LYS A 56 -15.84 -12.89 25.50
CA LYS A 56 -17.31 -12.57 25.76
C LYS A 56 -18.23 -12.18 24.55
N VAL A 57 -19.19 -13.04 24.17
CA VAL A 57 -19.95 -13.01 22.89
C VAL A 57 -21.30 -12.26 22.94
N TYR A 58 -21.65 -11.46 21.90
CA TYR A 58 -23.02 -11.03 21.52
C TYR A 58 -23.23 -10.99 19.97
N SER A 59 -24.31 -10.36 19.48
CA SER A 59 -24.89 -10.44 18.12
C SER A 59 -24.85 -9.14 17.30
N VAL A 60 -24.97 -9.23 15.97
CA VAL A 60 -24.64 -8.16 14.99
C VAL A 60 -25.86 -7.76 14.13
N THR A 61 -25.84 -6.57 13.50
CA THR A 61 -26.82 -6.06 12.50
C THR A 61 -26.11 -5.34 11.34
N PRO A 62 -26.72 -5.24 10.13
CA PRO A 62 -26.03 -4.90 8.86
C PRO A 62 -25.50 -3.47 8.73
N GLN A 63 -24.62 -3.30 7.74
CA GLN A 63 -23.94 -2.04 7.42
C GLN A 63 -24.51 -1.40 6.16
N PHE A 64 -24.94 -0.15 6.29
CA PHE A 64 -25.50 0.63 5.19
C PHE A 64 -24.48 1.63 4.61
N TYR A 65 -24.67 1.99 3.34
CA TYR A 65 -23.94 3.08 2.65
C TYR A 65 -24.91 4.16 2.17
N VAL A 66 -24.42 5.38 1.97
CA VAL A 66 -25.23 6.46 1.37
C VAL A 66 -25.27 6.30 -0.14
N HIS A 67 -26.25 5.54 -0.63
CA HIS A 67 -26.68 5.56 -2.03
C HIS A 67 -27.99 6.34 -2.19
N SER A 68 -28.14 6.99 -3.33
CA SER A 68 -29.21 7.91 -3.69
C SER A 68 -30.46 7.21 -4.22
N SER A 69 -31.42 6.95 -3.34
CA SER A 69 -32.84 6.98 -3.73
C SER A 69 -33.71 7.48 -2.58
N THR A 70 -34.91 7.97 -2.92
CA THR A 70 -35.85 8.58 -1.97
C THR A 70 -36.17 7.67 -0.78
N SER A 71 -36.12 8.25 0.43
CA SER A 71 -36.60 7.62 1.65
C SER A 71 -38.12 7.40 1.61
N ASN A 72 -38.55 6.28 1.04
CA ASN A 72 -39.87 5.72 1.24
C ASN A 72 -39.75 4.53 2.20
N ASN A 73 -40.10 4.74 3.46
CA ASN A 73 -40.23 3.67 4.45
C ASN A 73 -41.35 2.70 4.02
N VAL A 74 -41.00 1.60 3.34
CA VAL A 74 -41.95 0.50 3.06
C VAL A 74 -42.10 -0.39 4.29
N LEU A 75 -42.51 0.23 5.40
CA LEU A 75 -43.15 -0.46 6.51
C LEU A 75 -44.54 -0.90 6.01
N HIS A 76 -44.69 -2.17 5.67
CA HIS A 76 -45.90 -2.70 5.05
C HIS A 76 -47.08 -2.83 6.05
N LYS A 77 -47.69 -1.69 6.40
CA LYS A 77 -49.11 -1.52 6.78
C LYS A 77 -49.46 -0.04 7.02
N GLY A 78 -50.39 0.50 6.23
CA GLY A 78 -50.96 1.83 6.41
C GLY A 78 -50.91 2.67 5.12
N ARG A 79 -52.07 3.06 4.59
CA ARG A 79 -52.18 4.05 3.51
C ARG A 79 -52.39 5.44 4.11
N SER A 80 -51.82 6.46 3.47
CA SER A 80 -52.34 7.84 3.37
C SER A 80 -52.62 8.61 4.66
N LEU A 81 -51.98 9.78 4.81
CA LEU A 81 -52.65 11.08 4.98
C LEU A 81 -51.63 12.24 5.06
N LEU A 82 -51.41 12.93 3.93
CA LEU A 82 -50.84 14.30 3.80
C LEU A 82 -49.39 14.48 4.31
N GLU A 83 -48.60 15.48 3.88
CA GLU A 83 -48.88 16.70 3.12
C GLU A 83 -47.82 16.92 2.00
N ILE A 84 -47.87 18.04 1.27
CA ILE A 84 -47.16 18.24 -0.02
C ILE A 84 -45.82 18.98 0.14
N SER A 85 -44.82 18.61 -0.67
CA SER A 85 -43.46 19.16 -0.68
C SER A 85 -43.38 20.63 -1.12
N GLU A 86 -42.53 21.41 -0.46
CA GLU A 86 -41.85 22.54 -1.10
C GLU A 86 -40.51 22.09 -1.72
N VAL A 87 -40.10 22.75 -2.79
CA VAL A 87 -38.95 22.35 -3.62
C VAL A 87 -37.65 22.97 -3.10
N LEU A 88 -36.66 22.13 -2.79
CA LEU A 88 -35.27 22.54 -2.63
C LEU A 88 -34.40 21.97 -3.75
N GLU A 89 -33.51 22.82 -4.26
CA GLU A 89 -32.59 22.53 -5.34
C GLU A 89 -31.70 21.34 -4.97
N HIS A 90 -31.64 20.31 -5.82
CA HIS A 90 -30.81 19.13 -5.55
C HIS A 90 -29.32 19.47 -5.79
N PRO A 91 -28.47 19.46 -4.74
CA PRO A 91 -27.03 19.63 -4.92
C PRO A 91 -26.43 18.35 -5.51
N LYS A 92 -25.16 18.44 -5.95
CA LYS A 92 -24.37 17.30 -6.41
C LYS A 92 -24.43 16.15 -5.40
N GLU A 93 -24.63 14.93 -5.90
CA GLU A 93 -24.28 13.70 -5.19
C GLU A 93 -22.75 13.57 -5.11
N ALA A 94 -22.14 14.44 -4.30
CA ALA A 94 -20.71 14.47 -4.07
C ALA A 94 -20.34 13.44 -3.00
N LYS A 95 -19.27 12.70 -3.26
CA LYS A 95 -18.54 11.98 -2.21
C LYS A 95 -18.20 12.98 -1.08
N GLN A 96 -18.28 12.54 0.17
CA GLN A 96 -18.08 13.39 1.35
C GLN A 96 -16.64 13.25 1.89
N PRO A 97 -16.06 14.30 2.52
CA PRO A 97 -14.75 14.24 3.15
C PRO A 97 -14.57 13.00 4.03
N ILE A 98 -13.49 12.22 3.82
CA ILE A 98 -13.29 10.95 4.55
C ILE A 98 -13.18 11.18 6.06
N ARG A 99 -13.97 10.44 6.84
CA ARG A 99 -13.91 10.44 8.30
C ARG A 99 -13.01 9.31 8.79
N ILE A 100 -11.82 9.64 9.29
CA ILE A 100 -10.86 8.66 9.84
C ILE A 100 -10.94 8.71 11.37
N TYR A 101 -11.33 7.60 11.99
CA TYR A 101 -11.29 7.44 13.46
C TYR A 101 -9.93 6.87 13.89
N LEU A 102 -9.34 7.42 14.94
CA LEU A 102 -8.05 7.03 15.49
C LEU A 102 -8.23 6.37 16.87
N ASN A 103 -8.05 5.05 16.97
CA ASN A 103 -8.09 4.31 18.24
C ASN A 103 -6.67 4.21 18.83
N TYR A 104 -6.50 4.62 20.09
CA TYR A 104 -5.23 4.58 20.81
C TYR A 104 -5.23 3.60 22.00
N ASP A 105 -6.27 2.77 22.15
CA ASP A 105 -6.46 1.93 23.34
C ASP A 105 -5.35 0.89 23.49
N ALA A 106 -4.75 0.46 22.38
CA ALA A 106 -3.66 -0.50 22.38
C ALA A 106 -2.30 0.09 22.83
N VAL A 107 -2.16 1.41 22.97
CA VAL A 107 -0.88 2.10 23.20
C VAL A 107 -0.32 1.87 24.61
N GLY A 108 0.60 0.89 24.73
CA GLY A 108 1.25 0.49 25.98
C GLY A 108 0.56 -0.66 26.71
N LEU A 109 -0.54 -1.19 26.15
CA LEU A 109 -1.34 -2.25 26.78
C LEU A 109 -0.93 -3.66 26.39
N SER A 110 -0.16 -3.87 25.32
CA SER A 110 0.34 -5.19 24.89
C SER A 110 1.53 -5.64 25.76
N PRO A 111 1.34 -6.57 26.74
CA PRO A 111 2.37 -6.82 27.77
C PRO A 111 3.65 -7.42 27.22
N ASP A 112 3.55 -8.17 26.12
CA ASP A 112 4.66 -8.90 25.52
C ASP A 112 5.49 -8.04 24.54
N ARG A 113 4.96 -6.89 24.07
CA ARG A 113 5.56 -6.07 22.99
C ARG A 113 5.89 -4.65 23.38
N ASP A 114 5.04 -4.03 24.20
CA ASP A 114 5.16 -2.61 24.49
C ASP A 114 6.17 -2.44 25.62
N CYS A 115 7.26 -1.72 25.35
CA CYS A 115 8.28 -1.43 26.35
C CYS A 115 7.71 -0.63 27.53
N ARG A 116 7.67 -1.24 28.72
CA ARG A 116 7.14 -0.63 29.95
C ARG A 116 8.24 -0.16 30.89
N LYS A 117 9.41 -0.80 30.84
CA LYS A 117 10.63 -0.48 31.58
C LYS A 117 11.85 -0.69 30.69
N VAL A 118 12.95 -0.04 31.05
CA VAL A 118 14.27 -0.31 30.46
C VAL A 118 14.72 -1.71 30.89
N GLY A 119 15.17 -2.53 29.96
CA GLY A 119 15.53 -3.93 30.21
C GLY A 119 14.39 -4.95 30.05
N ASP A 120 13.17 -4.51 29.72
CA ASP A 120 12.11 -5.46 29.29
C ASP A 120 12.55 -6.14 27.98
N ILE A 121 12.44 -7.47 27.90
CA ILE A 121 12.70 -8.25 26.68
C ILE A 121 11.36 -8.48 25.98
N VAL A 122 11.11 -7.69 24.93
CA VAL A 122 9.82 -7.64 24.22
C VAL A 122 9.88 -8.27 22.82
N LYS A 123 8.71 -8.58 22.29
CA LYS A 123 8.49 -9.45 21.13
C LYS A 123 8.48 -8.71 19.77
N LEU A 124 9.48 -9.00 18.90
CA LEU A 124 9.54 -8.65 17.46
C LEU A 124 9.08 -9.82 16.55
N GLY A 125 9.70 -11.02 16.61
CA GLY A 125 9.27 -12.35 16.05
C GLY A 125 9.59 -13.57 16.98
N GLU A 126 9.30 -14.87 16.79
CA GLU A 126 8.16 -15.58 16.12
C GLU A 126 8.54 -16.56 14.97
N PRO A 127 9.78 -17.04 14.86
CA PRO A 127 10.50 -17.30 13.61
C PRO A 127 9.79 -18.23 12.59
N PRO A 128 10.14 -18.12 11.30
CA PRO A 128 9.49 -18.84 10.21
C PRO A 128 9.60 -20.36 10.35
N VAL A 129 8.50 -21.04 9.99
CA VAL A 129 8.27 -22.47 10.27
C VAL A 129 9.24 -23.41 9.54
N SER A 130 9.94 -22.94 8.51
CA SER A 130 10.82 -23.74 7.65
C SER A 130 12.28 -23.87 8.13
N SER A 131 12.51 -24.14 9.42
CA SER A 131 13.82 -24.57 9.93
C SER A 131 13.86 -26.10 10.06
N SER A 132 14.64 -26.78 9.20
CA SER A 132 14.90 -28.22 9.34
C SER A 132 15.71 -28.53 10.60
N LEU A 133 15.66 -29.80 11.06
CA LEU A 133 16.22 -30.21 12.36
C LEU A 133 17.69 -29.79 12.53
N GLY A 134 17.97 -28.88 13.48
CA GLY A 134 19.31 -28.68 14.03
C GLY A 134 19.80 -27.23 14.14
N THR A 135 19.21 -26.26 13.43
CA THR A 135 19.54 -24.84 13.60
C THR A 135 18.60 -24.16 14.62
N ARG A 136 19.16 -23.20 15.37
CA ARG A 136 18.51 -22.64 16.58
C ARG A 136 17.36 -21.69 16.21
N SER A 137 16.13 -22.09 16.49
CA SER A 137 14.99 -21.17 16.59
C SER A 137 15.14 -20.21 17.76
N CYS A 138 14.47 -19.05 17.69
CA CYS A 138 14.67 -17.90 18.56
C CYS A 138 14.47 -18.17 20.07
N ASN A 139 15.57 -18.47 20.75
CA ASN A 139 15.61 -18.75 22.18
C ASN A 139 16.29 -17.60 22.96
N PRO A 140 15.55 -16.80 23.76
CA PRO A 140 16.13 -15.74 24.60
C PRO A 140 16.92 -16.29 25.81
N HIS A 141 16.88 -17.60 26.04
CA HIS A 141 17.68 -18.32 27.03
C HIS A 141 18.73 -19.25 26.36
N GLY A 142 19.04 -19.03 25.09
CA GLY A 142 20.16 -19.67 24.41
C GLY A 142 21.51 -19.09 24.84
N ASP A 143 22.59 -19.84 24.65
CA ASP A 143 23.96 -19.38 24.88
C ASP A 143 24.80 -19.51 23.58
N PRO A 144 25.24 -18.39 22.95
CA PRO A 144 24.83 -17.01 23.25
C PRO A 144 23.35 -16.76 22.89
N PRO A 145 22.67 -15.79 23.53
CA PRO A 145 21.29 -15.43 23.25
C PRO A 145 21.17 -14.57 21.99
N ILE A 146 20.10 -14.79 21.21
CA ILE A 146 19.88 -14.12 19.92
C ILE A 146 18.78 -13.05 20.07
N TYR A 147 19.20 -11.80 20.17
CA TYR A 147 18.33 -10.61 20.34
C TYR A 147 18.17 -9.77 19.06
N GLY A 148 18.65 -10.24 17.90
CA GLY A 148 18.54 -9.51 16.64
C GLY A 148 17.15 -9.63 16.00
N ASP A 149 16.73 -10.87 15.75
CA ASP A 149 15.69 -11.15 14.74
C ASP A 149 14.29 -11.38 15.35
N CYS A 150 14.19 -11.48 16.67
CA CYS A 150 12.99 -11.97 17.37
C CYS A 150 12.63 -11.23 18.67
N TRP A 151 13.62 -10.86 19.47
CA TRP A 151 13.42 -10.35 20.83
C TRP A 151 14.21 -9.07 21.07
N TYR A 152 13.53 -7.95 21.28
CA TYR A 152 14.14 -6.65 21.48
C TYR A 152 14.36 -6.35 22.98
N ASN A 153 15.51 -5.77 23.32
CA ASN A 153 15.78 -5.30 24.68
C ASN A 153 15.45 -3.80 24.78
N CYS A 154 14.39 -3.46 25.51
CA CYS A 154 13.83 -2.11 25.60
C CYS A 154 14.81 -1.08 26.19
N THR A 155 15.07 -0.01 25.43
CA THR A 155 15.85 1.15 25.91
C THR A 155 14.93 2.22 26.50
N LEU A 156 15.52 3.27 27.10
CA LEU A 156 14.78 4.46 27.52
C LEU A 156 14.04 5.15 26.35
N ASN A 157 14.58 5.04 25.14
CA ASN A 157 13.98 5.63 23.94
C ASN A 157 12.76 4.86 23.46
N ASP A 158 12.57 3.60 23.87
CA ASP A 158 11.41 2.80 23.46
C ASP A 158 10.20 2.93 24.42
N LEU A 159 10.33 3.68 25.52
CA LEU A 159 9.23 3.90 26.47
C LEU A 159 8.28 5.01 25.98
N SER A 160 6.99 4.68 25.80
CA SER A 160 5.91 5.60 25.40
C SER A 160 5.36 6.44 26.56
N GLY A 161 6.18 7.36 27.07
CA GLY A 161 5.81 8.39 28.05
C GLY A 161 4.83 9.45 27.53
N GLN A 162 4.35 10.34 28.41
CA GLN A 162 3.29 11.30 28.09
C GLN A 162 3.62 12.25 26.92
N ASP A 163 4.84 12.80 26.88
CA ASP A 163 5.29 13.68 25.78
C ASP A 163 5.22 12.97 24.41
N LYS A 164 5.75 11.75 24.30
CA LYS A 164 5.66 10.93 23.08
C LYS A 164 4.23 10.60 22.69
N ARG A 165 3.36 10.26 23.66
CA ARG A 165 1.93 10.06 23.42
C ARG A 165 1.28 11.33 22.85
N HIS A 166 1.60 12.50 23.38
CA HIS A 166 1.11 13.78 22.85
C HIS A 166 1.60 14.04 21.41
N ARG A 167 2.89 13.79 21.12
CA ARG A 167 3.45 13.88 19.75
C ARG A 167 2.74 12.94 18.78
N LEU A 168 2.51 11.69 19.18
CA LEU A 168 1.78 10.68 18.41
C LEU A 168 0.35 11.13 18.08
N HIS A 169 -0.40 11.59 19.09
CA HIS A 169 -1.76 12.12 18.91
C HIS A 169 -1.78 13.34 17.96
N LYS A 170 -0.81 14.25 18.09
CA LYS A 170 -0.67 15.43 17.23
C LYS A 170 -0.41 15.02 15.78
N ALA A 171 0.62 14.19 15.54
CA ALA A 171 1.04 13.80 14.20
C ALA A 171 -0.05 12.99 13.46
N LEU A 172 -0.62 11.96 14.10
CA LEU A 172 -1.71 11.18 13.49
C LEU A 172 -3.00 12.00 13.29
N GLY A 173 -3.29 12.95 14.19
CA GLY A 173 -4.40 13.90 14.00
C GLY A 173 -4.19 14.77 12.77
N GLN A 174 -2.99 15.33 12.59
CA GLN A 174 -2.61 16.12 11.40
C GLN A 174 -2.67 15.27 10.11
N THR A 175 -2.24 14.01 10.16
CA THR A 175 -2.37 13.04 9.05
C THR A 175 -3.83 12.82 8.69
N ALA A 176 -4.71 12.54 9.66
CA ALA A 176 -6.14 12.34 9.43
C ALA A 176 -6.82 13.58 8.84
N ASP A 177 -6.54 14.77 9.38
CA ASP A 177 -7.06 16.04 8.84
C ASP A 177 -6.52 16.35 7.44
N TRP A 178 -5.30 15.91 7.09
CA TRP A 178 -4.79 16.00 5.72
C TRP A 178 -5.61 15.11 4.78
N PHE A 179 -5.77 13.82 5.07
CA PHE A 179 -6.58 12.91 4.23
C PHE A 179 -8.04 13.37 4.10
N LYS A 180 -8.64 13.91 5.17
CA LYS A 180 -10.00 14.49 5.16
C LYS A 180 -10.17 15.67 4.20
N ARG A 181 -9.09 16.41 3.89
CA ARG A 181 -9.10 17.50 2.88
C ARG A 181 -8.70 17.03 1.48
N THR A 182 -7.97 15.91 1.40
CA THR A 182 -7.44 15.36 0.15
C THR A 182 -8.39 14.35 -0.52
N LEU A 183 -9.15 13.56 0.25
CA LEU A 183 -9.98 12.47 -0.25
C LEU A 183 -11.44 12.59 0.21
N ALA A 184 -12.34 12.29 -0.73
CA ALA A 184 -13.76 12.12 -0.46
C ALA A 184 -14.22 10.68 -0.76
N VAL A 185 -15.16 10.15 0.02
CA VAL A 185 -15.70 8.78 -0.04
C VAL A 185 -17.22 8.77 -0.22
N GLU A 186 -17.75 7.64 -0.67
CA GLU A 186 -19.16 7.32 -0.42
C GLU A 186 -19.29 7.00 1.08
N SER A 187 -19.93 7.92 1.82
CA SER A 187 -19.94 7.85 3.28
C SER A 187 -20.72 6.64 3.81
N VAL A 188 -20.20 6.05 4.88
CA VAL A 188 -20.89 5.01 5.66
C VAL A 188 -22.12 5.61 6.32
N LYS A 189 -23.28 4.94 6.16
CA LYS A 189 -24.57 5.38 6.69
C LYS A 189 -24.79 4.76 8.08
N GLY A 190 -24.92 5.63 9.08
CA GLY A 190 -24.91 5.23 10.48
C GLY A 190 -23.49 4.99 10.99
N ASN A 191 -23.34 4.11 11.97
CA ASN A 191 -22.03 3.74 12.52
C ASN A 191 -21.31 2.75 11.60
N LEU A 192 -19.97 2.83 11.51
CA LEU A 192 -19.13 1.87 10.80
C LEU A 192 -18.81 0.65 11.67
N ARG A 193 -19.17 -0.53 11.19
CA ARG A 193 -18.98 -1.82 11.85
C ARG A 193 -17.92 -2.64 11.17
N LEU A 194 -17.17 -3.39 11.98
CA LEU A 194 -16.14 -4.31 11.54
C LEU A 194 -16.67 -5.75 11.65
N SER A 195 -16.24 -6.60 10.73
CA SER A 195 -16.70 -7.99 10.45
C SER A 195 -16.68 -8.98 11.64
N GLY A 196 -16.10 -8.59 12.77
CA GLY A 196 -16.09 -9.39 14.00
C GLY A 196 -15.00 -10.47 14.08
N TYR A 197 -14.06 -10.52 13.11
CA TYR A 197 -12.82 -11.26 13.28
C TYR A 197 -11.99 -10.67 14.43
N SER A 198 -11.27 -11.53 15.15
CA SER A 198 -10.90 -11.22 16.53
C SER A 198 -9.65 -10.34 16.71
N ALA A 199 -8.90 -10.06 15.66
CA ALA A 199 -7.74 -9.16 15.69
C ALA A 199 -7.44 -8.63 14.28
N CYS A 200 -7.17 -7.33 14.20
CA CYS A 200 -6.88 -6.59 12.97
C CYS A 200 -5.37 -6.31 12.84
N GLY A 201 -4.80 -6.57 11.66
CA GLY A 201 -3.46 -6.13 11.27
C GLY A 201 -2.29 -6.98 11.79
N GLN A 202 -1.07 -6.48 11.53
CA GLN A 202 0.19 -7.22 11.70
C GLN A 202 0.72 -7.31 13.15
N ASP A 203 1.79 -8.08 13.33
CA ASP A 203 2.59 -8.20 14.56
C ASP A 203 1.76 -8.41 15.83
N GLY A 204 0.97 -9.48 15.94
CA GLY A 204 0.01 -9.61 17.05
C GLY A 204 -1.41 -9.16 16.73
N GLY A 205 -1.53 -8.31 15.71
CA GLY A 205 -2.67 -7.44 15.50
C GLY A 205 -2.94 -6.49 16.66
N VAL A 206 -4.06 -5.78 16.54
CA VAL A 206 -4.79 -5.19 17.65
C VAL A 206 -6.12 -5.92 17.76
N GLN A 207 -6.47 -6.36 18.97
CA GLN A 207 -7.76 -6.99 19.22
C GLN A 207 -8.88 -5.94 19.15
N LEU A 208 -9.88 -6.18 18.30
CA LEU A 208 -10.96 -5.22 18.07
C LEU A 208 -11.85 -5.04 19.32
N PRO A 209 -12.17 -3.79 19.73
CA PRO A 209 -13.19 -3.51 20.73
C PRO A 209 -14.57 -4.04 20.31
N ARG A 210 -15.33 -4.63 21.25
CA ARG A 210 -16.71 -5.15 21.02
C ARG A 210 -17.62 -4.12 20.37
N GLN A 211 -17.52 -2.89 20.85
CA GLN A 211 -18.31 -1.76 20.37
C GLN A 211 -18.17 -1.56 18.86
N TYR A 212 -17.02 -1.88 18.26
CA TYR A 212 -16.79 -1.70 16.82
C TYR A 212 -17.47 -2.78 15.96
N VAL A 213 -17.95 -3.86 16.58
CA VAL A 213 -18.66 -4.98 15.93
C VAL A 213 -20.17 -4.90 16.23
N GLU A 214 -20.53 -4.53 17.46
CA GLU A 214 -21.90 -4.58 17.97
C GLU A 214 -22.64 -3.24 17.76
N GLU A 215 -22.02 -2.12 18.11
CA GLU A 215 -22.60 -0.77 17.97
C GLU A 215 -22.15 -0.12 16.65
N GLY A 216 -20.87 -0.30 16.29
CA GLY A 216 -20.12 0.41 15.26
C GLY A 216 -19.51 1.71 15.78
N VAL A 217 -18.46 2.19 15.10
CA VAL A 217 -17.86 3.52 15.31
C VAL A 217 -18.74 4.58 14.66
N ALA A 218 -19.30 5.49 15.46
CA ALA A 218 -20.04 6.65 14.95
C ALA A 218 -19.10 7.59 14.17
N ASP A 219 -19.63 8.21 13.12
CA ASP A 219 -18.93 9.20 12.28
C ASP A 219 -17.55 8.77 11.77
N ALA A 220 -17.44 7.53 11.30
CA ALA A 220 -16.24 6.98 10.67
C ALA A 220 -16.53 6.34 9.31
N ASP A 221 -15.58 6.45 8.39
CA ASP A 221 -15.51 5.73 7.12
C ASP A 221 -14.28 4.80 7.05
N LEU A 222 -13.30 5.01 7.94
CA LEU A 222 -12.11 4.19 8.17
C LEU A 222 -11.72 4.25 9.66
N VAL A 223 -11.35 3.12 10.26
CA VAL A 223 -10.81 3.01 11.62
C VAL A 223 -9.32 2.67 11.57
N LEU A 224 -8.46 3.52 12.12
CA LEU A 224 -7.04 3.22 12.32
C LEU A 224 -6.79 2.84 13.79
N LEU A 225 -6.30 1.64 14.02
CA LEU A 225 -5.85 1.16 15.32
C LEU A 225 -4.37 1.53 15.48
N VAL A 226 -4.00 2.16 16.60
CA VAL A 226 -2.66 2.71 16.82
C VAL A 226 -1.89 1.92 17.88
N THR A 227 -0.66 1.50 17.57
CA THR A 227 0.28 0.92 18.53
C THR A 227 1.63 1.65 18.56
N THR A 228 2.42 1.41 19.60
CA THR A 228 3.74 2.03 19.77
C THR A 228 4.78 1.00 20.22
N ARG A 229 5.09 0.06 19.33
CA ARG A 229 5.99 -1.07 19.54
C ARG A 229 7.37 -0.74 18.97
N PRO A 230 8.47 -1.21 19.59
CA PRO A 230 9.80 -0.97 19.05
C PRO A 230 9.98 -1.66 17.69
N THR A 231 10.75 -1.02 16.82
CA THR A 231 11.15 -1.53 15.50
C THR A 231 12.64 -1.88 15.50
N THR A 232 13.13 -2.50 14.44
CA THR A 232 14.56 -2.65 14.13
C THR A 232 14.98 -1.70 13.01
N GLY A 233 16.29 -1.46 12.90
CA GLY A 233 16.86 -0.53 11.91
C GLY A 233 16.29 0.89 12.04
N ASN A 234 16.03 1.50 10.89
CA ASN A 234 15.69 2.92 10.75
C ASN A 234 14.17 3.18 10.59
N THR A 235 13.29 2.29 11.03
CA THR A 235 11.85 2.43 10.74
C THR A 235 11.09 3.22 11.81
N LEU A 236 10.50 4.35 11.36
CA LEU A 236 9.69 5.26 12.16
C LEU A 236 8.29 4.70 12.46
N ALA A 237 7.64 4.13 11.45
CA ALA A 237 6.27 3.63 11.52
C ALA A 237 6.06 2.50 10.51
N TRP A 238 4.92 1.81 10.60
CA TRP A 238 4.42 0.92 9.56
C TRP A 238 2.89 0.87 9.62
N ALA A 239 2.20 0.59 8.51
CA ALA A 239 0.76 0.29 8.54
C ALA A 239 0.29 -0.76 7.53
N VAL A 240 -0.87 -1.37 7.83
CA VAL A 240 -1.53 -2.37 6.96
C VAL A 240 -3.05 -2.26 7.03
N ALA A 241 -3.74 -2.45 5.91
CA ALA A 241 -5.20 -2.64 5.88
C ALA A 241 -5.56 -4.04 6.43
N CYS A 242 -6.62 -4.14 7.23
CA CYS A 242 -7.02 -5.39 7.87
C CYS A 242 -8.47 -5.82 7.59
N GLU A 243 -9.37 -4.85 7.37
CA GLU A 243 -10.79 -5.10 7.08
C GLU A 243 -11.21 -4.27 5.87
N ARG A 244 -12.05 -4.85 5.00
CA ARG A 244 -12.55 -4.23 3.77
C ARG A 244 -14.08 -4.26 3.71
N ASP A 245 -14.68 -3.30 3.01
CA ASP A 245 -16.09 -3.38 2.63
C ASP A 245 -16.31 -4.25 1.38
N GLN A 246 -17.58 -4.47 1.01
CA GLN A 246 -17.95 -5.26 -0.17
C GLN A 246 -17.41 -4.71 -1.50
N TRP A 247 -17.01 -3.43 -1.57
CA TRP A 247 -16.37 -2.85 -2.74
C TRP A 247 -14.84 -3.05 -2.73
N GLY A 248 -14.30 -3.60 -1.63
CA GLY A 248 -12.90 -3.93 -1.39
C GLY A 248 -12.08 -2.79 -0.78
N ARG A 249 -12.73 -1.67 -0.46
CA ARG A 249 -12.11 -0.49 0.17
C ARG A 249 -11.80 -0.79 1.63
N ALA A 250 -10.64 -0.36 2.12
CA ALA A 250 -10.29 -0.53 3.52
C ALA A 250 -11.26 0.25 4.44
N ILE A 251 -11.78 -0.43 5.47
CA ILE A 251 -12.62 0.13 6.54
C ILE A 251 -11.96 0.03 7.92
N ALA A 252 -10.95 -0.84 8.09
CA ALA A 252 -10.00 -0.73 9.18
C ALA A 252 -8.56 -1.04 8.75
N GLY A 253 -7.62 -0.42 9.45
CA GLY A 253 -6.20 -0.70 9.35
C GLY A 253 -5.50 -0.57 10.71
N HIS A 254 -4.26 -1.07 10.76
CA HIS A 254 -3.41 -1.02 11.94
C HIS A 254 -2.15 -0.21 11.59
N VAL A 255 -1.83 0.79 12.42
CA VAL A 255 -0.66 1.65 12.32
C VAL A 255 0.19 1.46 13.58
N ASN A 256 1.48 1.19 13.42
CA ASN A 256 2.45 1.19 14.52
C ASN A 256 3.43 2.35 14.36
N VAL A 257 3.81 3.02 15.45
CA VAL A 257 4.83 4.09 15.44
C VAL A 257 5.88 3.83 16.50
N ALA A 258 7.15 3.72 16.07
CA ALA A 258 8.24 3.32 16.94
C ALA A 258 8.56 4.42 17.98
N PRO A 259 8.51 4.13 19.29
CA PRO A 259 8.59 5.19 20.32
C PRO A 259 9.89 6.00 20.34
N ARG A 260 10.98 5.46 19.77
CA ARG A 260 12.28 6.14 19.70
C ARG A 260 12.33 7.28 18.68
N HIS A 261 11.42 7.29 17.70
CA HIS A 261 11.35 8.31 16.66
C HIS A 261 10.31 9.41 16.94
N LEU A 262 9.58 9.30 18.07
CA LEU A 262 8.66 10.34 18.58
C LEU A 262 9.44 11.48 19.28
N THR A 263 10.33 12.17 18.56
CA THR A 263 11.12 13.31 19.10
C THR A 263 10.58 14.66 18.60
N ALA A 264 11.30 15.76 18.82
CA ALA A 264 10.92 17.08 18.28
C ALA A 264 11.50 17.33 16.89
N GLU A 265 12.72 16.82 16.66
CA GLU A 265 13.54 17.00 15.47
C GLU A 265 12.98 16.19 14.29
N ALA A 266 12.29 15.08 14.57
CA ALA A 266 11.71 14.18 13.58
C ALA A 266 10.28 14.53 13.14
N GLU A 267 9.66 15.63 13.61
CA GLU A 267 8.22 15.89 13.41
C GLU A 267 7.81 15.96 11.93
N THR A 268 8.63 16.58 11.06
CA THR A 268 8.37 16.68 9.62
C THR A 268 8.50 15.32 8.92
N LEU A 269 9.58 14.60 9.18
CA LEU A 269 9.83 13.27 8.63
C LEU A 269 8.76 12.27 9.07
N LEU A 270 8.41 12.26 10.36
CA LEU A 270 7.33 11.45 10.91
C LEU A 270 5.99 11.77 10.24
N SER A 271 5.69 13.04 9.97
CA SER A 271 4.45 13.43 9.28
C SER A 271 4.41 12.89 7.85
N ALA A 272 5.53 12.93 7.12
CA ALA A 272 5.64 12.35 5.79
C ALA A 272 5.50 10.81 5.82
N THR A 273 6.19 10.12 6.75
CA THR A 273 6.05 8.67 6.91
C THR A 273 4.62 8.28 7.27
N LEU A 274 3.94 9.00 8.18
CA LEU A 274 2.54 8.68 8.52
C LEU A 274 1.56 8.86 7.35
N ILE A 275 1.83 9.78 6.41
CA ILE A 275 1.04 9.88 5.19
C ILE A 275 1.34 8.69 4.25
N HIS A 276 2.60 8.30 4.08
CA HIS A 276 3.03 7.11 3.33
C HIS A 276 2.36 5.83 3.86
N GLU A 277 2.48 5.54 5.16
CA GLU A 277 1.88 4.36 5.79
C GLU A 277 0.35 4.31 5.60
N VAL A 278 -0.34 5.43 5.80
CA VAL A 278 -1.80 5.48 5.65
C VAL A 278 -2.23 5.39 4.18
N MET A 279 -1.37 5.74 3.20
CA MET A 279 -1.65 5.46 1.77
C MET A 279 -1.63 3.96 1.46
N HIS A 280 -0.75 3.17 2.07
CA HIS A 280 -0.81 1.71 1.97
C HIS A 280 -2.12 1.16 2.53
N VAL A 281 -2.59 1.66 3.68
CA VAL A 281 -3.92 1.30 4.24
C VAL A 281 -5.05 1.68 3.30
N LEU A 282 -5.03 2.88 2.72
CA LEU A 282 -6.12 3.39 1.88
C LEU A 282 -6.24 2.68 0.54
N GLY A 283 -5.13 2.19 -0.03
CA GLY A 283 -5.17 1.39 -1.27
C GLY A 283 -3.88 1.29 -2.09
N PHE A 284 -2.78 1.90 -1.67
CA PHE A 284 -1.49 1.79 -2.36
C PHE A 284 -0.78 0.47 -1.96
N ASP A 285 -1.30 -0.66 -2.39
CA ASP A 285 -0.82 -1.99 -1.98
C ASP A 285 -1.12 -3.04 -3.07
N PRO A 286 -0.20 -3.97 -3.41
CA PRO A 286 -0.42 -5.00 -4.41
C PRO A 286 -1.67 -5.84 -4.20
N HIS A 287 -2.06 -6.09 -2.94
CA HIS A 287 -3.27 -6.81 -2.63
C HIS A 287 -4.52 -5.93 -2.86
N ALA A 288 -4.53 -4.69 -2.37
CA ALA A 288 -5.57 -3.70 -2.62
C ALA A 288 -5.84 -3.47 -4.12
N PHE A 289 -4.80 -3.48 -4.96
CA PHE A 289 -4.94 -3.36 -6.42
C PHE A 289 -5.89 -4.42 -7.01
N THR A 290 -5.97 -5.63 -6.45
CA THR A 290 -6.87 -6.69 -6.94
C THR A 290 -8.36 -6.38 -6.72
N HIS A 291 -8.67 -5.38 -5.89
CA HIS A 291 -10.03 -4.97 -5.55
C HIS A 291 -10.48 -3.67 -6.21
N PHE A 292 -9.59 -2.98 -6.94
CA PHE A 292 -9.91 -1.68 -7.55
C PHE A 292 -11.08 -1.81 -8.52
N ARG A 293 -11.94 -0.80 -8.56
CA ARG A 293 -13.19 -0.81 -9.33
C ARG A 293 -13.16 0.13 -10.52
N ASP A 294 -13.80 -0.30 -11.60
CA ASP A 294 -14.08 0.55 -12.74
C ASP A 294 -15.14 1.61 -12.41
N GLU A 295 -15.36 2.53 -13.33
CA GLU A 295 -16.35 3.59 -13.21
C GLU A 295 -17.80 3.04 -13.07
N ARG A 296 -18.03 1.74 -13.34
CA ARG A 296 -19.30 1.03 -13.14
C ARG A 296 -19.38 0.32 -11.77
N LYS A 297 -18.35 0.41 -10.92
CA LYS A 297 -18.13 -0.34 -9.66
C LYS A 297 -17.79 -1.83 -9.81
N ARG A 298 -17.46 -2.31 -11.01
CA ARG A 298 -17.05 -3.71 -11.25
C ARG A 298 -15.54 -3.87 -11.04
N ARG A 299 -15.06 -5.07 -10.70
CA ARG A 299 -13.64 -5.34 -10.48
C ARG A 299 -12.81 -5.02 -11.74
N ARG A 300 -11.76 -4.20 -11.64
CA ARG A 300 -10.87 -3.90 -12.77
C ARG A 300 -10.05 -5.15 -13.11
N SER A 301 -10.27 -5.73 -14.28
CA SER A 301 -9.53 -6.90 -14.77
C SER A 301 -8.03 -6.65 -15.03
N LYS A 302 -7.62 -5.37 -15.10
CA LYS A 302 -6.22 -4.97 -15.27
C LYS A 302 -5.97 -3.66 -14.52
N VAL A 303 -5.04 -3.71 -13.57
CA VAL A 303 -4.59 -2.57 -12.75
C VAL A 303 -3.09 -2.37 -12.92
N THR A 304 -2.33 -3.46 -12.83
CA THR A 304 -0.91 -3.52 -13.17
C THR A 304 -0.65 -4.48 -14.32
N GLU A 305 0.33 -4.15 -15.16
CA GLU A 305 0.86 -4.95 -16.25
C GLU A 305 2.30 -5.36 -15.95
N HIS A 306 2.63 -6.63 -16.18
CA HIS A 306 4.00 -7.13 -16.11
C HIS A 306 4.50 -7.37 -17.55
N ILE A 307 5.56 -6.68 -17.96
CA ILE A 307 6.07 -6.70 -19.33
C ILE A 307 7.60 -6.75 -19.34
N ILE A 308 8.20 -7.42 -20.32
CA ILE A 308 9.63 -7.26 -20.63
C ILE A 308 9.78 -5.94 -21.35
N ASP A 309 10.49 -4.97 -20.77
CA ASP A 309 10.86 -3.76 -21.48
C ASP A 309 12.19 -3.99 -22.22
N GLU A 310 12.14 -4.02 -23.56
CA GLU A 310 13.30 -4.27 -24.40
C GLU A 310 14.38 -3.18 -24.33
N ARG A 311 14.03 -1.96 -23.92
CA ARG A 311 14.97 -0.82 -23.83
C ARG A 311 15.69 -0.79 -22.49
N LEU A 312 14.98 -1.13 -21.41
CA LEU A 312 15.58 -1.29 -20.09
C LEU A 312 16.25 -2.66 -19.92
N GLY A 313 15.84 -3.68 -20.68
CA GLY A 313 16.40 -5.04 -20.59
C GLY A 313 15.97 -5.81 -19.33
N ARG A 314 14.87 -5.42 -18.69
CA ARG A 314 14.30 -6.07 -17.50
C ARG A 314 12.79 -6.28 -17.60
N MET A 315 12.26 -7.13 -16.71
CA MET A 315 10.83 -7.12 -16.40
C MET A 315 10.47 -5.80 -15.70
N VAL A 316 9.33 -5.22 -16.03
CA VAL A 316 8.80 -4.01 -15.40
C VAL A 316 7.34 -4.26 -15.02
N LYS A 317 6.94 -3.79 -13.83
CA LYS A 317 5.54 -3.74 -13.40
C LYS A 317 5.02 -2.31 -13.58
N ARG A 318 3.99 -2.12 -14.40
CA ARG A 318 3.41 -0.78 -14.72
C ARG A 318 1.97 -0.67 -14.24
N VAL A 319 1.61 0.39 -13.52
CA VAL A 319 0.22 0.78 -13.27
C VAL A 319 -0.37 1.38 -14.54
N VAL A 320 -1.44 0.75 -15.06
CA VAL A 320 -2.08 1.11 -16.34
C VAL A 320 -3.45 1.79 -16.14
N LEU A 321 -3.65 2.41 -14.97
CA LEU A 321 -4.91 3.05 -14.59
C LEU A 321 -5.13 4.40 -15.31
N PRO A 322 -6.37 4.79 -15.68
CA PRO A 322 -6.62 5.88 -16.61
C PRO A 322 -6.13 7.26 -16.17
N ARG A 323 -6.37 7.66 -14.91
CA ARG A 323 -5.93 8.94 -14.36
C ARG A 323 -4.46 8.91 -14.00
N VAL A 324 -3.93 7.78 -13.52
CA VAL A 324 -2.48 7.61 -13.29
C VAL A 324 -1.69 7.86 -14.58
N VAL A 325 -2.10 7.24 -15.69
CA VAL A 325 -1.48 7.45 -17.01
C VAL A 325 -1.64 8.91 -17.46
N MET A 326 -2.85 9.46 -17.39
CA MET A 326 -3.14 10.83 -17.83
C MET A 326 -2.36 11.89 -17.03
N HIS A 327 -2.32 11.81 -15.70
CA HIS A 327 -1.52 12.72 -14.86
C HIS A 327 -0.02 12.53 -15.09
N SER A 328 0.45 11.30 -15.31
CA SER A 328 1.85 11.05 -15.69
C SER A 328 2.19 11.72 -17.03
N ARG A 329 1.36 11.56 -18.07
CA ARG A 329 1.57 12.23 -19.37
C ARG A 329 1.64 13.74 -19.22
N HIS A 330 0.77 14.34 -18.40
CA HIS A 330 0.80 15.77 -18.10
C HIS A 330 2.00 16.22 -17.25
N HIS A 331 2.54 15.37 -16.37
CA HIS A 331 3.74 15.66 -15.58
C HIS A 331 5.02 15.59 -16.42
N TYR A 332 5.27 14.47 -17.08
CA TYR A 332 6.48 14.26 -17.88
C TYR A 332 6.41 14.96 -19.25
N GLY A 333 5.25 15.50 -19.67
CA GLY A 333 5.04 16.00 -21.03
C GLY A 333 4.98 14.90 -22.10
N ALA A 334 4.69 13.66 -21.69
CA ALA A 334 4.84 12.44 -22.48
C ALA A 334 3.54 12.06 -23.22
N PHE A 335 3.01 12.95 -24.07
CA PHE A 335 1.74 12.78 -24.81
C PHE A 335 1.77 11.73 -25.94
N SER A 336 2.54 10.65 -25.76
CA SER A 336 2.77 9.58 -26.75
C SER A 336 2.04 8.28 -26.38
N GLU A 337 1.64 7.53 -27.41
CA GLU A 337 1.10 6.16 -27.28
C GLU A 337 2.14 5.18 -26.72
N ASN A 338 3.44 5.46 -26.89
CA ASN A 338 4.54 4.63 -26.38
C ASN A 338 4.63 4.59 -24.84
N PHE A 339 4.04 5.56 -24.14
CA PHE A 339 3.91 5.51 -22.68
C PHE A 339 2.55 4.89 -22.32
N THR A 340 2.56 3.70 -21.71
CA THR A 340 1.34 2.90 -21.45
C THR A 340 0.97 2.79 -19.97
N GLY A 341 1.90 3.06 -19.05
CA GLY A 341 1.71 2.93 -17.60
C GLY A 341 2.90 3.42 -16.80
N LEU A 342 2.66 3.85 -15.56
CA LEU A 342 3.70 4.34 -14.64
C LEU A 342 4.34 3.18 -13.90
N GLU A 343 5.67 3.19 -13.76
CA GLU A 343 6.43 2.04 -13.25
C GLU A 343 6.35 1.96 -11.72
N LEU A 344 6.12 0.75 -11.22
CA LEU A 344 6.27 0.39 -9.82
C LEU A 344 7.69 -0.14 -9.60
N GLU A 345 8.24 0.18 -8.44
CA GLU A 345 9.51 -0.33 -7.91
C GLU A 345 9.58 -1.85 -8.05
N ASP A 346 10.65 -2.39 -8.62
CA ASP A 346 10.93 -3.84 -8.60
C ASP A 346 12.13 -4.21 -7.71
N GLY A 347 12.91 -3.23 -7.26
CA GLY A 347 13.94 -3.37 -6.25
C GLY A 347 13.42 -3.52 -4.82
N GLY A 348 14.36 -3.54 -3.87
CA GLY A 348 14.08 -3.89 -2.47
C GLY A 348 13.74 -5.37 -2.29
N GLY A 349 13.03 -5.71 -1.21
CA GLY A 349 12.48 -7.04 -0.96
C GLY A 349 10.99 -7.16 -1.31
N ARG A 350 10.33 -8.19 -0.76
CA ARG A 350 8.94 -8.57 -1.06
C ARG A 350 7.91 -7.47 -0.79
N GLY A 351 8.13 -6.67 0.24
CA GLY A 351 7.20 -5.63 0.66
C GLY A 351 7.45 -4.31 -0.06
N THR A 352 8.71 -4.02 -0.39
CA THR A 352 9.08 -2.83 -1.18
C THR A 352 8.66 -2.99 -2.65
N SER A 353 9.03 -4.11 -3.26
CA SER A 353 8.80 -4.44 -4.67
C SER A 353 7.30 -4.53 -4.99
N GLY A 354 6.86 -3.73 -5.95
CA GLY A 354 5.49 -3.69 -6.47
C GLY A 354 4.49 -2.92 -5.62
N SER A 355 4.87 -2.46 -4.42
CA SER A 355 4.05 -1.65 -3.49
C SER A 355 4.39 -0.15 -3.51
N HIS A 356 5.40 0.25 -4.30
CA HIS A 356 5.93 1.61 -4.37
C HIS A 356 6.06 2.06 -5.82
N TRP A 357 6.08 3.37 -6.05
CA TRP A 357 6.54 3.93 -7.32
C TRP A 357 8.05 3.70 -7.51
N GLU A 358 8.41 3.41 -8.76
CA GLU A 358 9.80 3.32 -9.25
C GLU A 358 10.60 4.57 -8.87
N LYS A 359 11.59 4.42 -7.96
CA LYS A 359 12.32 5.59 -7.47
C LYS A 359 13.19 6.25 -8.55
N ARG A 360 13.63 5.52 -9.60
CA ARG A 360 14.25 6.15 -10.78
C ARG A 360 13.34 7.23 -11.38
N LEU A 361 12.04 6.97 -11.52
CA LEU A 361 11.11 7.85 -12.22
C LEU A 361 10.42 8.90 -11.35
N LEU A 362 10.36 8.71 -10.02
CA LEU A 362 9.66 9.63 -9.10
C LEU A 362 10.50 10.20 -7.95
N MET A 363 11.70 9.67 -7.68
CA MET A 363 12.73 10.18 -6.77
C MET A 363 12.32 10.56 -5.33
N ASN A 364 11.70 11.74 -5.14
CA ASN A 364 11.25 12.26 -3.84
C ASN A 364 9.73 12.21 -3.68
N GLU A 365 9.00 11.54 -4.57
CA GLU A 365 7.59 11.27 -4.35
C GLU A 365 7.38 10.34 -3.15
N ILE A 366 6.36 10.65 -2.35
CA ILE A 366 6.13 10.07 -1.03
C ILE A 366 5.95 8.53 -1.05
N MET A 367 5.44 7.95 -2.14
CA MET A 367 5.23 6.51 -2.30
C MET A 367 6.37 5.80 -3.06
N THR A 368 7.56 6.40 -3.16
CA THR A 368 8.78 5.65 -3.47
C THR A 368 9.25 4.85 -2.25
N GLY A 369 10.12 3.85 -2.42
CA GLY A 369 10.61 2.98 -1.31
C GLY A 369 11.49 3.65 -0.24
N SER A 370 11.46 4.98 -0.11
CA SER A 370 12.19 5.75 0.90
C SER A 370 11.57 7.12 1.11
N VAL A 371 11.41 7.55 2.35
CA VAL A 371 10.85 8.88 2.71
C VAL A 371 11.95 9.82 3.23
N ASP A 372 11.82 11.10 2.89
CA ASP A 372 12.64 12.22 3.35
C ASP A 372 11.76 13.39 3.79
N THR A 373 12.35 14.33 4.54
CA THR A 373 11.82 15.65 4.89
C THR A 373 11.31 16.48 3.69
N LYS A 374 11.77 16.20 2.47
CA LYS A 374 11.32 16.82 1.21
C LYS A 374 10.46 15.88 0.33
N SER A 375 9.85 14.85 0.92
CA SER A 375 8.92 13.99 0.19
C SER A 375 7.64 14.75 -0.20
N VAL A 376 7.16 14.53 -1.43
CA VAL A 376 6.01 15.23 -2.02
C VAL A 376 4.88 14.28 -2.41
N VAL A 377 3.62 14.69 -2.22
CA VAL A 377 2.46 13.92 -2.68
C VAL A 377 2.09 14.32 -4.10
N SER A 378 2.40 13.47 -5.07
CA SER A 378 2.10 13.75 -6.48
C SER A 378 0.63 13.56 -6.84
N LYS A 379 0.24 14.18 -7.95
CA LYS A 379 -1.05 13.90 -8.61
C LYS A 379 -1.16 12.46 -9.11
N MET A 380 -0.05 11.74 -9.33
CA MET A 380 -0.07 10.35 -9.76
C MET A 380 -0.50 9.41 -8.61
N THR A 381 -0.03 9.66 -7.39
CA THR A 381 -0.47 8.94 -6.18
C THR A 381 -1.94 9.21 -5.86
N LEU A 382 -2.37 10.48 -5.90
CA LEU A 382 -3.79 10.78 -5.71
C LEU A 382 -4.68 10.21 -6.83
N ALA A 383 -4.17 10.14 -8.07
CA ALA A 383 -4.87 9.52 -9.18
C ALA A 383 -5.00 8.00 -9.04
N LEU A 384 -4.02 7.31 -8.47
CA LEU A 384 -4.13 5.88 -8.14
C LEU A 384 -5.25 5.65 -7.12
N LEU A 385 -5.35 6.52 -6.10
CA LEU A 385 -6.44 6.45 -5.12
C LEU A 385 -7.81 6.78 -5.76
N GLU A 386 -7.93 7.73 -6.68
CA GLU A 386 -9.21 7.94 -7.39
C GLU A 386 -9.55 6.78 -8.35
N ASP A 387 -8.58 6.25 -9.11
CA ASP A 387 -8.78 5.15 -10.05
C ASP A 387 -9.12 3.81 -9.37
N SER A 388 -8.94 3.69 -8.05
CA SER A 388 -9.49 2.59 -7.24
C SER A 388 -11.02 2.51 -7.26
N GLY A 389 -11.69 3.61 -7.66
CA GLY A 389 -13.14 3.78 -7.61
C GLY A 389 -13.67 4.17 -6.23
N TRP A 390 -12.90 3.92 -5.16
CA TRP A 390 -13.30 4.15 -3.77
C TRP A 390 -13.34 5.64 -3.41
N TYR A 391 -12.30 6.38 -3.77
CA TYR A 391 -12.15 7.80 -3.41
C TYR A 391 -12.56 8.75 -4.56
N GLN A 392 -12.56 10.04 -4.28
CA GLN A 392 -12.42 11.13 -5.24
C GLN A 392 -11.31 12.03 -4.70
N ALA A 393 -10.36 12.39 -5.55
CA ALA A 393 -9.15 13.10 -5.16
C ALA A 393 -9.29 14.61 -5.34
N ASN A 394 -8.92 15.35 -4.29
CA ASN A 394 -8.74 16.79 -4.37
C ASN A 394 -7.33 17.12 -4.86
N TYR A 395 -7.14 17.16 -6.19
CA TYR A 395 -5.85 17.43 -6.82
C TYR A 395 -5.26 18.84 -6.55
N SER A 396 -5.94 19.71 -5.79
CA SER A 396 -5.33 20.95 -5.24
C SER A 396 -4.52 20.71 -3.97
N MET A 397 -4.62 19.53 -3.35
CA MET A 397 -3.82 19.08 -2.20
C MET A 397 -2.57 18.30 -2.63
N ALA A 398 -2.35 18.11 -3.93
CA ALA A 398 -1.15 17.51 -4.47
C ALA A 398 -0.04 18.57 -4.62
N ASP A 399 1.15 18.21 -4.18
CA ASP A 399 2.37 18.99 -4.33
C ASP A 399 2.85 19.03 -5.79
N HIS A 400 3.79 19.93 -6.07
CA HIS A 400 4.54 19.90 -7.33
C HIS A 400 5.73 18.95 -7.19
N LEU A 401 5.74 17.89 -8.01
CA LEU A 401 6.93 17.07 -8.21
C LEU A 401 7.77 17.73 -9.31
N ASP A 402 8.97 18.21 -8.97
CA ASP A 402 9.92 18.75 -9.96
C ASP A 402 10.57 17.63 -10.80
N TRP A 403 10.76 16.44 -10.21
CA TRP A 403 11.56 15.36 -10.81
C TRP A 403 10.92 14.78 -12.07
N GLY A 404 11.64 14.83 -13.19
CA GLY A 404 11.18 14.38 -14.49
C GLY A 404 10.19 15.35 -15.18
N HIS A 405 9.89 16.51 -14.58
CA HIS A 405 8.90 17.43 -15.15
C HIS A 405 9.28 17.88 -16.57
N ASN A 406 8.33 17.74 -17.51
CA ASN A 406 8.49 18.02 -18.94
C ASN A 406 9.70 17.36 -19.66
N GLN A 407 10.31 16.29 -19.13
CA GLN A 407 11.46 15.63 -19.77
C GLN A 407 11.11 14.75 -21.00
N GLY A 408 9.82 14.53 -21.26
CA GLY A 408 9.29 13.79 -22.40
C GLY A 408 9.34 12.27 -22.25
N THR A 409 8.80 11.57 -23.24
CA THR A 409 8.69 10.10 -23.27
C THR A 409 10.03 9.37 -23.15
N ASP A 410 11.13 10.00 -23.60
CA ASP A 410 12.48 9.42 -23.53
C ASP A 410 12.94 9.21 -22.08
N PHE A 411 12.55 10.09 -21.14
CA PHE A 411 12.88 9.95 -19.71
C PHE A 411 12.28 8.68 -19.11
N LEU A 412 11.05 8.36 -19.51
CA LEU A 412 10.28 7.23 -19.03
C LEU A 412 10.68 5.90 -19.67
N THR A 413 11.16 5.94 -20.92
CA THR A 413 11.36 4.74 -21.76
C THR A 413 12.81 4.50 -22.17
N SER A 414 13.78 5.21 -21.59
CA SER A 414 15.21 5.03 -21.90
C SER A 414 16.01 4.80 -20.61
N PRO A 415 17.05 3.95 -20.66
CA PRO A 415 18.05 3.88 -19.58
C PRO A 415 18.59 5.25 -19.17
N CYS A 416 18.76 5.46 -17.88
CA CYS A 416 19.04 6.78 -17.30
C CYS A 416 20.41 7.38 -17.70
N ASN A 417 21.35 6.58 -18.17
CA ASN A 417 22.60 7.06 -18.76
C ASN A 417 22.42 7.77 -20.12
N LEU A 418 21.21 7.72 -20.71
CA LEU A 418 20.82 8.48 -21.90
C LEU A 418 20.02 9.76 -21.55
N TRP A 419 19.76 10.03 -20.27
CA TRP A 419 19.08 11.24 -19.84
C TRP A 419 19.95 12.50 -19.99
N LYS A 420 19.28 13.65 -19.99
CA LYS A 420 19.85 14.96 -20.36
C LYS A 420 19.94 15.88 -19.15
N GLY A 421 20.90 16.80 -19.16
CA GLY A 421 21.10 17.77 -18.07
C GLY A 421 21.43 17.09 -16.74
N ALA A 422 21.00 17.70 -15.63
CA ALA A 422 21.37 17.27 -14.29
C ALA A 422 20.70 15.96 -13.79
N TYR A 423 19.81 15.37 -14.59
CA TYR A 423 19.26 14.03 -14.36
C TYR A 423 20.28 12.90 -14.57
N HIS A 424 21.43 13.18 -15.21
CA HIS A 424 22.50 12.21 -15.41
C HIS A 424 23.89 12.83 -15.16
N CYS A 425 24.78 12.08 -14.52
CA CYS A 425 26.17 12.43 -14.31
C CYS A 425 27.09 11.20 -14.41
N ASN A 426 28.32 11.37 -14.93
CA ASN A 426 29.21 10.26 -15.30
C ASN A 426 30.64 10.36 -14.72
N THR A 427 30.95 11.37 -13.89
CA THR A 427 32.25 11.47 -13.20
C THR A 427 32.08 12.00 -11.77
N THR A 428 32.82 11.41 -10.82
CA THR A 428 32.93 11.87 -9.42
C THR A 428 33.66 13.20 -9.26
N ASN A 429 34.45 13.61 -10.25
CA ASN A 429 35.41 14.71 -10.13
C ASN A 429 34.81 16.07 -10.54
N LEU A 430 33.51 16.11 -10.83
CA LEU A 430 32.78 17.31 -11.21
C LEU A 430 31.66 17.55 -10.21
N SER A 431 31.64 18.76 -9.63
CA SER A 431 30.41 19.30 -9.06
C SER A 431 29.45 19.68 -10.19
N GLY A 432 28.17 19.68 -9.89
CA GLY A 432 27.11 20.14 -10.78
C GLY A 432 26.05 20.95 -10.03
N CYS A 433 24.92 21.16 -10.69
CA CYS A 433 23.71 21.66 -10.07
C CYS A 433 22.70 20.52 -9.92
N THR A 434 21.85 20.58 -8.90
CA THR A 434 20.68 19.68 -8.82
C THR A 434 19.74 19.90 -10.01
N TYR A 435 18.89 18.92 -10.28
CA TYR A 435 17.94 18.94 -11.40
C TYR A 435 16.97 20.14 -11.37
N ASN A 436 16.53 20.58 -10.18
CA ASN A 436 15.72 21.79 -9.97
C ASN A 436 16.55 23.07 -9.73
N ARG A 437 17.88 22.98 -9.84
CA ARG A 437 18.87 24.06 -9.64
C ARG A 437 18.84 24.73 -8.27
N GLU A 438 18.21 24.15 -7.26
CA GLU A 438 18.14 24.76 -5.92
C GLU A 438 19.42 24.63 -5.10
N ALA A 439 20.30 23.69 -5.45
CA ALA A 439 21.58 23.49 -4.77
C ALA A 439 22.71 23.18 -5.75
N GLU A 440 23.92 23.49 -5.32
CA GLU A 440 25.12 22.83 -5.83
C GLU A 440 25.16 21.37 -5.35
N GLY A 441 25.70 20.48 -6.18
CA GLY A 441 25.73 19.06 -5.91
C GLY A 441 26.91 18.31 -6.50
N TYR A 442 26.95 17.01 -6.26
CA TYR A 442 27.99 16.08 -6.69
C TYR A 442 27.38 14.83 -7.33
N CYS A 443 28.22 14.03 -7.99
CA CYS A 443 27.82 12.77 -8.60
C CYS A 443 28.24 11.57 -7.71
N PRO A 444 27.32 10.94 -6.96
CA PRO A 444 27.62 9.81 -6.07
C PRO A 444 27.78 8.51 -6.88
N ILE A 445 28.96 8.29 -7.46
CA ILE A 445 29.31 7.03 -8.15
C ILE A 445 30.03 6.10 -7.17
N VAL A 446 29.44 4.94 -6.92
CA VAL A 446 29.93 3.90 -6.02
C VAL A 446 30.58 2.77 -6.82
N SER A 447 31.60 2.13 -6.25
CA SER A 447 32.19 0.89 -6.78
C SER A 447 31.86 -0.26 -5.83
N TYR A 448 31.18 -1.27 -6.33
CA TYR A 448 30.64 -2.39 -5.56
C TYR A 448 31.60 -3.59 -5.55
N ASN A 449 31.50 -4.43 -4.51
CA ASN A 449 32.32 -5.64 -4.35
C ASN A 449 31.92 -6.79 -5.29
N ARG A 450 30.87 -6.62 -6.09
CA ARG A 450 30.36 -7.54 -7.10
C ARG A 450 29.89 -6.73 -8.30
N ASP A 451 29.83 -7.35 -9.47
CA ASP A 451 29.17 -6.77 -10.63
C ASP A 451 27.68 -6.48 -10.34
N LEU A 452 27.17 -5.39 -10.92
CA LEU A 452 25.75 -5.05 -10.91
C LEU A 452 24.94 -5.91 -11.92
N PRO A 453 23.61 -6.00 -11.78
CA PRO A 453 22.73 -6.59 -12.81
C PRO A 453 22.96 -5.98 -14.20
N GLN A 454 22.95 -6.79 -15.26
CA GLN A 454 23.34 -6.36 -16.62
C GLN A 454 22.62 -5.10 -17.10
N TRP A 455 21.33 -4.96 -16.78
CA TRP A 455 20.47 -3.83 -17.15
C TRP A 455 20.74 -2.53 -16.36
N THR A 456 21.56 -2.58 -15.29
CA THR A 456 22.02 -1.43 -14.49
C THR A 456 23.48 -1.03 -14.77
N ARG A 457 24.16 -1.71 -15.71
CA ARG A 457 25.58 -1.46 -16.03
C ARG A 457 25.75 -0.22 -16.92
N TYR A 458 25.58 0.96 -16.33
CA TYR A 458 25.73 2.24 -17.03
C TYR A 458 27.18 2.66 -17.30
N PHE A 459 28.15 2.01 -16.64
CA PHE A 459 29.58 2.31 -16.72
C PHE A 459 30.38 1.20 -17.41
N PRO A 460 31.55 1.50 -18.01
CA PRO A 460 32.45 0.48 -18.58
C PRO A 460 32.95 -0.54 -17.56
N GLN A 461 32.97 -0.19 -16.27
CA GLN A 461 33.23 -1.13 -15.18
C GLN A 461 31.89 -1.71 -14.69
N ALA A 462 31.73 -3.03 -14.81
CA ALA A 462 30.49 -3.73 -14.48
C ALA A 462 30.05 -3.64 -13.00
N ASN A 463 30.94 -3.21 -12.11
CA ASN A 463 30.69 -3.02 -10.69
C ASN A 463 30.54 -1.54 -10.28
N LYS A 464 30.33 -0.61 -11.22
CA LYS A 464 30.10 0.82 -10.93
C LYS A 464 28.68 1.27 -11.28
N GLY A 465 28.11 2.09 -10.40
CA GLY A 465 26.79 2.69 -10.55
C GLY A 465 26.55 3.77 -9.49
N GLY A 466 25.34 4.30 -9.45
CA GLY A 466 24.87 5.24 -8.44
C GLY A 466 24.55 4.56 -7.12
N GLN A 467 24.54 5.33 -6.03
CA GLN A 467 24.47 4.81 -4.66
C GLN A 467 23.18 4.03 -4.31
N SER A 468 22.05 4.32 -4.96
CA SER A 468 20.73 3.78 -4.58
C SER A 468 20.25 2.70 -5.55
N SER A 469 20.02 1.49 -5.03
CA SER A 469 19.49 0.35 -5.77
C SER A 469 18.04 0.53 -6.23
N LEU A 470 17.21 1.23 -5.45
CA LEU A 470 15.82 1.59 -5.78
C LEU A 470 15.75 2.58 -6.95
N ALA A 471 16.80 3.38 -7.16
CA ALA A 471 16.91 4.26 -8.31
C ALA A 471 17.68 3.59 -9.46
N ASP A 472 17.56 2.26 -9.64
CA ASP A 472 18.25 1.44 -10.64
C ASP A 472 19.80 1.55 -10.66
N TYR A 473 20.43 2.06 -9.59
CA TYR A 473 21.83 2.50 -9.61
C TYR A 473 22.12 3.61 -10.65
N CYS A 474 21.13 4.44 -10.97
CA CYS A 474 21.29 5.65 -11.79
C CYS A 474 22.14 6.70 -11.09
N THR A 475 22.97 7.40 -11.86
CA THR A 475 23.86 8.47 -11.37
C THR A 475 23.34 9.84 -11.80
N PHE A 476 22.91 10.65 -10.82
CA PHE A 476 22.35 11.99 -10.98
C PHE A 476 22.95 12.94 -9.92
N PHE A 477 22.81 14.26 -10.09
CA PHE A 477 23.39 15.21 -9.14
C PHE A 477 22.59 15.29 -7.84
N VAL A 478 23.23 14.91 -6.73
CA VAL A 478 22.71 15.03 -5.35
C VAL A 478 23.27 16.30 -4.71
N ALA A 479 22.44 17.04 -3.98
CA ALA A 479 22.85 18.26 -3.28
C ALA A 479 23.96 17.99 -2.25
N TYR A 480 24.90 18.94 -2.08
CA TYR A 480 25.72 18.97 -0.87
C TYR A 480 24.88 19.36 0.35
N SER A 481 25.29 18.89 1.53
CA SER A 481 24.76 19.28 2.85
C SER A 481 24.75 20.79 3.08
N ASP A 482 25.77 21.50 2.58
CA ASP A 482 25.96 22.95 2.63
C ASP A 482 25.65 23.66 1.29
N GLY A 483 25.16 22.90 0.31
CA GLY A 483 25.11 23.30 -1.11
C GLY A 483 23.93 24.19 -1.49
N SER A 484 23.01 24.46 -0.56
CA SER A 484 21.78 25.21 -0.82
C SER A 484 22.06 26.58 -1.44
N CYS A 485 21.38 26.90 -2.55
CA CYS A 485 21.33 28.25 -3.09
C CYS A 485 20.14 29.04 -2.56
N THR A 486 19.06 28.37 -2.16
CA THR A 486 17.74 28.98 -1.89
C THR A 486 17.52 29.31 -0.42
N ASP A 487 17.89 28.40 0.49
CA ASP A 487 17.83 28.61 1.93
C ASP A 487 19.21 28.97 2.48
N ILE A 488 19.28 30.06 3.23
CA ILE A 488 20.53 30.60 3.81
C ILE A 488 20.96 29.79 5.05
N ASN A 489 20.04 29.07 5.71
CA ASN A 489 20.34 28.30 6.93
C ASN A 489 21.07 26.98 6.62
N SER A 490 20.74 26.34 5.49
CA SER A 490 21.40 25.13 4.94
C SER A 490 22.47 25.46 3.89
N ALA A 491 23.04 26.67 3.92
CA ALA A 491 24.00 27.15 2.93
C ALA A 491 25.36 27.52 3.55
N ARG A 492 26.44 27.17 2.86
CA ARG A 492 27.75 27.79 3.06
C ARG A 492 27.76 29.26 2.68
N ALA A 493 28.72 30.01 3.22
CA ALA A 493 28.90 31.42 2.90
C ALA A 493 29.20 31.62 1.39
N PRO A 494 28.56 32.59 0.70
CA PRO A 494 28.74 32.80 -0.73
C PRO A 494 30.13 33.37 -1.07
N ASP A 495 30.77 32.82 -2.11
CA ASP A 495 32.09 33.28 -2.55
C ASP A 495 32.00 34.58 -3.37
N ARG A 496 32.42 35.69 -2.73
CA ARG A 496 32.49 37.04 -3.34
C ARG A 496 33.56 37.19 -4.44
N MET A 497 34.50 36.25 -4.55
CA MET A 497 35.48 36.18 -5.63
C MET A 497 34.92 35.48 -6.88
N LEU A 498 33.95 34.59 -6.73
CA LEU A 498 33.17 34.01 -7.85
C LEU A 498 31.94 34.88 -8.18
N GLY A 499 31.52 35.75 -7.25
CA GLY A 499 30.38 36.66 -7.41
C GLY A 499 29.05 36.05 -6.97
N GLU A 500 29.08 35.03 -6.11
CA GLU A 500 27.89 34.33 -5.63
C GLU A 500 26.96 35.19 -4.76
N VAL A 501 25.68 34.86 -4.80
CA VAL A 501 24.67 35.33 -3.85
C VAL A 501 23.69 34.18 -3.56
N ARG A 502 23.32 33.96 -2.29
CA ARG A 502 22.37 32.91 -1.85
C ARG A 502 21.11 33.54 -1.22
N GLY A 503 20.00 32.81 -1.26
CA GLY A 503 18.66 33.26 -0.87
C GLY A 503 17.58 32.80 -1.87
N SER A 504 16.30 33.02 -1.56
CA SER A 504 15.16 32.43 -2.28
C SER A 504 15.18 32.62 -3.81
N ASN A 505 15.65 33.79 -4.27
CA ASN A 505 15.75 34.16 -5.68
C ASN A 505 17.07 33.71 -6.35
N SER A 506 17.90 32.92 -5.66
CA SER A 506 19.14 32.37 -6.23
C SER A 506 18.96 30.93 -6.70
N ARG A 507 19.71 30.54 -7.73
CA ARG A 507 19.76 29.18 -8.28
C ARG A 507 21.17 28.84 -8.73
N CYS A 508 21.47 27.54 -8.79
CA CYS A 508 22.74 27.00 -9.21
C CYS A 508 22.90 27.09 -10.73
N MET A 509 24.04 27.61 -11.16
CA MET A 509 24.44 27.74 -12.56
C MET A 509 25.91 27.34 -12.74
N ALA A 510 26.24 26.75 -13.88
CA ALA A 510 27.64 26.45 -14.22
C ALA A 510 28.40 27.77 -14.46
N SER A 511 29.59 27.91 -13.88
CA SER A 511 30.34 29.17 -13.86
C SER A 511 31.85 28.96 -13.83
N SER A 512 32.53 29.67 -14.72
CA SER A 512 33.98 29.89 -14.70
C SER A 512 34.36 31.29 -14.18
N LEU A 513 33.39 32.06 -13.66
CA LEU A 513 33.64 33.43 -13.18
C LEU A 513 34.66 33.49 -12.04
N VAL A 514 35.60 34.42 -12.16
CA VAL A 514 36.58 34.79 -11.13
C VAL A 514 36.80 36.29 -11.20
N ARG A 515 36.71 37.02 -10.09
CA ARG A 515 36.92 38.47 -10.03
C ARG A 515 38.30 38.83 -10.58
N THR A 516 38.38 39.81 -11.48
CA THR A 516 39.62 40.19 -12.17
C THR A 516 40.70 40.57 -11.15
N GLY A 517 41.89 39.97 -11.31
CA GLY A 517 43.01 40.06 -10.35
C GLY A 517 43.21 38.79 -9.51
N PHE A 518 42.22 37.90 -9.45
CA PHE A 518 42.31 36.59 -8.81
C PHE A 518 42.40 35.46 -9.84
N VAL A 519 42.91 34.29 -9.42
CA VAL A 519 43.08 33.08 -10.24
C VAL A 519 42.45 31.89 -9.51
N ARG A 520 41.64 31.09 -10.20
CA ARG A 520 41.02 29.88 -9.63
C ARG A 520 42.06 28.76 -9.54
N GLY A 521 42.15 28.09 -8.39
CA GLY A 521 43.09 26.97 -8.17
C GLY A 521 42.80 25.72 -9.02
N SER A 522 41.61 25.62 -9.62
CA SER A 522 41.28 24.64 -10.66
C SER A 522 40.79 25.38 -11.92
N MET A 523 41.17 24.88 -13.09
CA MET A 523 40.72 25.39 -14.40
C MET A 523 39.43 24.74 -14.90
N THR A 524 38.85 23.79 -14.17
CA THR A 524 37.53 23.23 -14.52
C THR A 524 36.43 24.29 -14.42
N GLN A 525 35.43 24.23 -15.30
CA GLN A 525 34.13 24.87 -14.99
C GLN A 525 33.66 24.32 -13.64
N GLY A 526 33.32 25.24 -12.73
CA GLY A 526 32.64 24.91 -11.49
C GLY A 526 31.18 25.30 -11.60
N ASN A 527 30.53 25.40 -10.45
CA ASN A 527 29.18 25.94 -10.34
C ASN A 527 29.21 27.11 -9.36
N GLY A 528 28.05 27.69 -9.11
CA GLY A 528 27.82 28.58 -7.99
C GLY A 528 26.37 29.05 -7.95
N CYS A 529 26.01 29.71 -6.85
CA CYS A 529 24.67 30.25 -6.64
C CYS A 529 24.59 31.71 -7.08
N TYR A 530 23.69 32.00 -8.03
CA TYR A 530 23.50 33.35 -8.59
C TYR A 530 22.03 33.75 -8.54
N GLN A 531 21.76 35.02 -8.30
CA GLN A 531 20.41 35.57 -8.30
C GLN A 531 19.82 35.56 -9.72
N HIS A 532 18.52 35.30 -9.82
CA HIS A 532 17.77 35.38 -11.07
C HIS A 532 16.44 36.12 -10.86
N ARG A 533 15.87 36.60 -11.97
CA ARG A 533 14.49 37.13 -12.04
C ARG A 533 13.91 36.91 -13.44
N CYS A 534 12.59 36.82 -13.50
CA CYS A 534 11.85 36.58 -14.74
C CYS A 534 11.07 37.84 -15.10
N VAL A 535 11.42 38.48 -16.21
CA VAL A 535 10.86 39.78 -16.62
C VAL A 535 10.49 39.73 -18.09
N ASN A 536 9.24 40.04 -18.44
CA ASN A 536 8.75 40.18 -19.82
C ASN A 536 9.12 38.99 -20.75
N TYR A 537 8.94 37.75 -20.27
CA TYR A 537 9.35 36.50 -20.95
C TYR A 537 10.85 36.36 -21.25
N SER A 538 11.69 37.08 -20.51
CA SER A 538 13.14 36.92 -20.46
C SER A 538 13.62 36.49 -19.07
N LEU A 539 14.72 35.75 -19.03
CA LEU A 539 15.43 35.39 -17.81
C LEU A 539 16.57 36.40 -17.64
N GLU A 540 16.66 37.03 -16.49
CA GLU A 540 17.80 37.86 -16.11
C GLU A 540 18.52 37.25 -14.92
N VAL A 541 19.85 37.30 -14.92
CA VAL A 541 20.70 36.79 -13.84
C VAL A 541 21.67 37.87 -13.38
N ALA A 542 22.05 37.84 -12.10
CA ALA A 542 22.89 38.86 -11.47
C ALA A 542 24.20 38.32 -10.90
N VAL A 543 25.26 39.09 -11.10
CA VAL A 543 26.58 38.90 -10.49
C VAL A 543 27.02 40.25 -9.94
N ASP A 544 27.42 40.30 -8.67
CA ASP A 544 27.89 41.54 -8.01
C ASP A 544 26.89 42.72 -8.09
N GLY A 545 25.58 42.42 -8.15
CA GLY A 545 24.49 43.40 -8.31
C GLY A 545 24.20 43.82 -9.75
N ILE A 546 25.04 43.43 -10.73
CA ILE A 546 24.87 43.73 -12.15
C ILE A 546 23.97 42.67 -12.78
N TRP A 547 22.81 43.09 -13.32
CA TRP A 547 21.87 42.23 -14.02
C TRP A 547 22.20 42.12 -15.52
N LYS A 548 22.07 40.92 -16.09
CA LYS A 548 22.13 40.68 -17.54
C LYS A 548 21.03 39.73 -18.01
N VAL A 549 20.51 39.99 -19.21
CA VAL A 549 19.51 39.16 -19.89
C VAL A 549 20.19 37.92 -20.48
N CYS A 550 19.66 36.75 -20.18
CA CYS A 550 20.03 35.47 -20.78
C CYS A 550 19.34 35.27 -22.14
N ALA A 551 20.03 34.61 -23.08
CA ALA A 551 19.38 34.13 -24.31
C ALA A 551 18.30 33.08 -23.98
N LYS A 552 17.21 33.02 -24.76
CA LYS A 552 16.05 32.14 -24.48
C LYS A 552 16.43 30.64 -24.41
N ALA A 553 17.45 30.22 -25.16
CA ALA A 553 17.99 28.87 -25.18
C ALA A 553 19.10 28.61 -24.14
N GLY A 554 19.43 29.59 -23.29
CA GLY A 554 20.60 29.55 -22.42
C GLY A 554 21.89 29.92 -23.16
N GLY A 555 23.03 29.77 -22.50
CA GLY A 555 24.36 30.00 -23.06
C GLY A 555 25.26 30.91 -22.20
N PRO A 556 26.52 31.12 -22.62
CA PRO A 556 27.50 31.88 -21.86
C PRO A 556 27.21 33.38 -21.82
N VAL A 557 27.38 33.98 -20.63
CA VAL A 557 27.29 35.42 -20.38
C VAL A 557 28.47 35.86 -19.52
N GLN A 558 29.26 36.82 -20.03
CA GLN A 558 30.40 37.42 -19.32
C GLN A 558 29.96 38.61 -18.47
N PHE A 559 30.63 38.90 -17.36
CA PHE A 559 30.33 40.02 -16.47
C PHE A 559 31.53 40.96 -16.30
N PRO A 560 31.34 42.29 -16.28
CA PRO A 560 32.44 43.24 -16.14
C PRO A 560 33.08 43.12 -14.74
N GLY A 561 34.40 43.19 -14.66
CA GLY A 561 35.14 42.96 -13.40
C GLY A 561 35.34 41.48 -13.03
N PHE A 562 34.90 40.56 -13.89
CA PHE A 562 35.14 39.12 -13.78
C PHE A 562 35.78 38.58 -15.05
N ASN A 563 36.72 37.66 -14.88
CA ASN A 563 37.27 36.80 -15.91
C ASN A 563 36.38 35.54 -16.01
N GLY A 564 36.26 34.94 -17.20
CA GLY A 564 35.41 33.77 -17.43
C GLY A 564 33.96 34.13 -17.76
N GLU A 565 33.06 33.16 -17.58
CA GLU A 565 31.66 33.23 -18.02
C GLU A 565 30.71 32.49 -17.06
N LEU A 566 29.48 32.99 -16.97
CA LEU A 566 28.34 32.32 -16.35
C LEU A 566 27.51 31.66 -17.44
N ILE A 567 27.20 30.37 -17.32
CA ILE A 567 26.31 29.69 -18.26
C ILE A 567 24.87 29.88 -17.79
N CYS A 568 24.15 30.80 -18.45
CA CYS A 568 22.72 30.93 -18.29
C CYS A 568 22.02 29.61 -18.65
N PRO A 569 21.08 29.11 -17.82
CA PRO A 569 20.16 28.07 -18.24
C PRO A 569 19.18 28.62 -19.29
N ALA A 570 18.47 27.72 -19.97
CA ALA A 570 17.38 28.10 -20.86
C ALA A 570 16.24 28.74 -20.06
N TYR A 571 15.50 29.66 -20.69
CA TYR A 571 14.41 30.42 -20.04
C TYR A 571 13.43 29.49 -19.30
N HIS A 572 13.11 28.35 -19.90
CA HIS A 572 12.10 27.42 -19.37
C HIS A 572 12.57 26.61 -18.15
N GLU A 573 13.87 26.59 -17.83
CA GLU A 573 14.39 25.89 -16.65
C GLU A 573 14.14 26.68 -15.35
N LEU A 574 14.00 28.02 -15.44
CA LEU A 574 13.84 28.91 -14.27
C LEU A 574 12.59 29.81 -14.33
N CYS A 575 12.09 30.14 -15.52
CA CYS A 575 11.03 31.16 -15.70
C CYS A 575 9.74 30.65 -16.38
N SER A 576 9.63 29.35 -16.65
CA SER A 576 8.38 28.75 -17.14
C SER A 576 7.46 28.33 -15.97
N ALA A 577 6.80 29.31 -15.35
CA ALA A 577 5.65 29.08 -14.46
C ALA A 577 4.35 28.70 -15.23
N GLY A 578 4.50 28.10 -16.41
CA GLY A 578 3.43 27.76 -17.34
C GLY A 578 3.97 26.85 -18.45
N PRO A 579 3.11 26.05 -19.10
CA PRO A 579 3.54 24.99 -20.00
C PRO A 579 4.39 25.54 -21.15
N VAL A 580 5.59 24.98 -21.30
CA VAL A 580 6.30 25.01 -22.58
C VAL A 580 5.36 24.42 -23.65
N PRO A 581 5.28 24.96 -24.88
CA PRO A 581 4.49 24.35 -25.96
C PRO A 581 5.07 22.99 -26.38
N VAL A 582 4.75 21.94 -25.63
CA VAL A 582 5.09 20.56 -25.97
C VAL A 582 4.20 20.15 -27.14
N SER A 583 4.80 19.75 -28.25
CA SER A 583 4.07 19.26 -29.42
C SER A 583 3.18 18.07 -29.02
N GLY A 584 1.88 18.16 -29.29
CA GLY A 584 0.90 17.15 -28.89
C GLY A 584 0.12 17.46 -27.59
N GLN A 585 0.23 18.66 -27.02
CA GLN A 585 -0.72 19.13 -25.99
C GLN A 585 -2.16 19.16 -26.54
N CYS A 586 -3.12 18.75 -25.70
CA CYS A 586 -4.54 18.67 -26.04
C CYS A 586 -5.32 19.92 -25.59
N PRO A 587 -6.45 20.27 -26.25
CA PRO A 587 -7.28 21.40 -25.84
C PRO A 587 -7.74 21.25 -24.38
N ASN A 588 -7.58 22.31 -23.60
CA ASN A 588 -7.94 22.41 -22.18
C ASN A 588 -7.41 21.26 -21.29
N SER A 589 -6.31 20.60 -21.67
CA SER A 589 -5.83 19.35 -21.02
C SER A 589 -6.93 18.28 -20.88
N CYS A 590 -7.81 18.18 -21.87
CA CYS A 590 -8.99 17.31 -21.86
C CYS A 590 -9.90 17.51 -20.62
N ASN A 591 -9.86 18.70 -20.02
CA ASN A 591 -10.48 19.05 -18.73
C ASN A 591 -10.15 18.04 -17.59
N PHE A 592 -9.06 17.27 -17.71
CA PHE A 592 -8.72 16.11 -16.89
C PHE A 592 -9.81 15.00 -16.84
N ASN A 593 -10.78 15.03 -17.77
CA ASN A 593 -11.84 14.03 -17.95
C ASN A 593 -11.56 13.10 -19.15
N GLY A 594 -10.31 13.03 -19.58
CA GLY A 594 -9.86 12.24 -20.72
C GLY A 594 -8.35 12.22 -20.83
N ASP A 595 -7.84 11.19 -21.47
CA ASP A 595 -6.43 10.94 -21.68
C ASP A 595 -5.90 11.70 -22.91
N CYS A 596 -4.76 12.38 -22.79
CA CYS A 596 -4.19 13.21 -23.85
C CYS A 596 -3.11 12.45 -24.64
N VAL A 597 -3.39 12.21 -25.92
CA VAL A 597 -2.55 11.41 -26.81
C VAL A 597 -2.41 12.12 -28.16
N SER A 598 -1.18 12.47 -28.55
CA SER A 598 -0.85 13.06 -29.86
C SER A 598 -1.74 14.27 -30.24
N GLY A 599 -2.02 15.16 -29.27
CA GLY A 599 -2.88 16.34 -29.44
C GLY A 599 -4.39 16.06 -29.46
N LYS A 600 -4.82 14.82 -29.21
CA LYS A 600 -6.24 14.40 -29.20
C LYS A 600 -6.66 13.88 -27.84
N CYS A 601 -7.87 14.25 -27.41
CA CYS A 601 -8.46 13.75 -26.18
C CYS A 601 -9.18 12.41 -26.38
N ARG A 602 -8.85 11.42 -25.55
CA ARG A 602 -9.56 10.16 -25.39
C ARG A 602 -10.39 10.22 -24.12
N CYS A 603 -11.63 10.69 -24.23
CA CYS A 603 -12.49 10.95 -23.07
C CYS A 603 -12.78 9.68 -22.24
N PHE A 604 -12.85 9.85 -20.93
CA PHE A 604 -13.28 8.80 -20.02
C PHE A 604 -14.79 8.54 -20.16
N PRO A 605 -15.29 7.34 -19.77
CA PRO A 605 -16.71 7.01 -19.82
C PRO A 605 -17.61 8.08 -19.17
N GLY A 606 -18.68 8.48 -19.86
CA GLY A 606 -19.58 9.56 -19.44
C GLY A 606 -19.14 10.97 -19.88
N PHE A 607 -17.98 11.13 -20.52
CA PHE A 607 -17.49 12.39 -21.07
C PHE A 607 -17.30 12.35 -22.59
N HIS A 608 -17.51 13.49 -23.26
CA HIS A 608 -17.39 13.63 -24.71
C HIS A 608 -17.08 15.08 -25.14
N GLY A 609 -16.91 15.27 -26.45
CA GLY A 609 -16.50 16.55 -27.05
C GLY A 609 -14.98 16.63 -27.25
N HIS A 610 -14.52 17.69 -27.92
CA HIS A 610 -13.12 17.81 -28.36
C HIS A 610 -12.08 17.85 -27.23
N ASP A 611 -12.54 18.21 -26.02
CA ASP A 611 -11.76 18.45 -24.82
C ASP A 611 -12.39 17.76 -23.59
N CYS A 612 -13.33 16.83 -23.81
CA CYS A 612 -14.03 16.09 -22.74
C CYS A 612 -14.77 16.96 -21.70
N SER A 613 -15.10 18.21 -22.05
CA SER A 613 -15.87 19.13 -21.20
C SER A 613 -17.34 18.73 -21.00
N LYS A 614 -17.92 17.93 -21.90
CA LYS A 614 -19.37 17.64 -21.93
C LYS A 614 -19.67 16.27 -21.35
N ARG A 615 -20.65 16.19 -20.46
CA ARG A 615 -21.15 14.91 -19.91
C ARG A 615 -22.28 14.31 -20.76
N TYR A 616 -22.45 12.99 -20.66
CA TYR A 616 -23.60 12.25 -21.19
C TYR A 616 -23.83 10.99 -20.36
N CYS A 617 -25.09 10.56 -20.25
CA CYS A 617 -25.44 9.30 -19.60
C CYS A 617 -25.05 8.11 -20.50
N PRO A 618 -24.09 7.24 -20.12
CA PRO A 618 -23.70 6.10 -20.96
C PRO A 618 -24.86 5.12 -21.07
N SER A 619 -25.04 4.53 -22.25
CA SER A 619 -26.12 3.56 -22.56
C SER A 619 -27.54 3.99 -22.14
N ASN A 620 -27.80 5.30 -21.97
CA ASN A 620 -29.01 5.82 -21.32
C ASN A 620 -29.34 5.11 -19.99
N CYS A 621 -28.34 4.99 -19.11
CA CYS A 621 -28.44 4.34 -17.80
C CYS A 621 -28.84 2.86 -17.86
N ASN A 622 -28.56 2.19 -19.00
CA ASN A 622 -28.88 0.79 -19.32
C ASN A 622 -30.34 0.38 -19.08
N GLY A 623 -31.27 1.32 -18.94
CA GLY A 623 -32.66 1.05 -18.58
C GLY A 623 -32.91 0.74 -17.09
N HIS A 624 -31.92 0.93 -16.23
CA HIS A 624 -31.97 0.72 -14.77
C HIS A 624 -31.75 2.03 -14.00
N GLY A 625 -32.25 3.14 -14.54
CA GLY A 625 -32.03 4.47 -14.01
C GLY A 625 -32.51 5.58 -14.94
N THR A 626 -32.53 6.81 -14.43
CA THR A 626 -32.94 8.00 -15.16
C THR A 626 -31.74 8.90 -15.46
N CYS A 627 -31.68 9.43 -16.69
CA CYS A 627 -30.64 10.37 -17.08
C CYS A 627 -30.99 11.78 -16.60
N LEU A 628 -30.18 12.33 -15.69
CA LEU A 628 -30.35 13.67 -15.14
C LEU A 628 -29.83 14.73 -16.13
N SER A 629 -30.33 15.96 -16.00
CA SER A 629 -30.02 17.10 -16.90
C SER A 629 -28.53 17.50 -16.92
N ASN A 630 -27.74 17.05 -15.96
CA ASN A 630 -26.28 17.23 -15.88
C ASN A 630 -25.47 16.11 -16.57
N GLY A 631 -26.14 15.14 -17.21
CA GLY A 631 -25.49 14.00 -17.87
C GLY A 631 -24.98 12.91 -16.92
N VAL A 632 -25.61 12.75 -15.75
CA VAL A 632 -25.34 11.69 -14.77
C VAL A 632 -26.58 10.79 -14.62
N CYS A 633 -26.39 9.50 -14.39
CA CYS A 633 -27.48 8.57 -14.14
C CYS A 633 -27.85 8.52 -12.65
N GLY A 634 -29.13 8.74 -12.33
CA GLY A 634 -29.72 8.35 -11.04
C GLY A 634 -30.27 6.93 -11.16
N CYS A 635 -29.63 5.97 -10.49
CA CYS A 635 -29.93 4.55 -10.64
C CYS A 635 -31.15 4.08 -9.84
N GLU A 636 -31.78 3.01 -10.31
CA GLU A 636 -32.82 2.29 -9.59
C GLU A 636 -32.25 1.46 -8.43
N ASN A 637 -33.08 1.15 -7.44
CA ASN A 637 -32.67 0.35 -6.28
C ASN A 637 -32.14 -1.02 -6.72
N GLY A 638 -30.95 -1.38 -6.24
CA GLY A 638 -30.23 -2.59 -6.63
C GLY A 638 -29.23 -2.40 -7.76
N TYR A 639 -29.13 -1.21 -8.37
CA TYR A 639 -28.18 -0.91 -9.45
C TYR A 639 -27.24 0.25 -9.12
N THR A 640 -26.03 0.22 -9.69
CA THR A 640 -24.97 1.20 -9.42
C THR A 640 -23.99 1.36 -10.59
N GLY A 641 -23.02 2.27 -10.42
CA GLY A 641 -22.06 2.68 -11.45
C GLY A 641 -22.54 3.85 -12.31
N ILE A 642 -21.64 4.49 -13.06
CA ILE A 642 -21.95 5.68 -13.89
C ILE A 642 -23.10 5.50 -14.91
N ASP A 643 -23.47 4.27 -15.22
CA ASP A 643 -24.49 3.91 -16.19
C ASP A 643 -25.50 2.87 -15.66
N CYS A 644 -25.53 2.62 -14.35
CA CYS A 644 -26.46 1.67 -13.71
C CYS A 644 -26.41 0.23 -14.26
N SER A 645 -25.32 -0.16 -14.94
CA SER A 645 -25.17 -1.51 -15.49
C SER A 645 -24.89 -2.60 -14.45
N THR A 646 -24.52 -2.21 -13.22
CA THR A 646 -23.92 -3.12 -12.25
C THR A 646 -24.87 -3.36 -11.08
N ALA A 647 -25.20 -4.62 -10.83
CA ALA A 647 -26.04 -5.00 -9.70
C ALA A 647 -25.30 -4.86 -8.36
N VAL A 648 -26.02 -4.46 -7.33
CA VAL A 648 -25.56 -4.33 -5.94
C VAL A 648 -25.94 -5.61 -5.17
N CYS A 649 -25.00 -6.15 -4.40
CA CYS A 649 -25.24 -7.32 -3.56
C CYS A 649 -26.02 -6.95 -2.28
N ASP A 650 -26.62 -7.95 -1.64
CA ASP A 650 -27.22 -7.79 -0.31
C ASP A 650 -26.17 -7.33 0.73
N GLU A 651 -26.59 -6.50 1.68
CA GLU A 651 -25.76 -5.92 2.75
C GLU A 651 -25.07 -6.99 3.62
N GLN A 652 -25.63 -8.21 3.67
CA GLN A 652 -25.02 -9.38 4.29
C GLN A 652 -23.65 -9.74 3.68
N CYS A 653 -23.40 -9.39 2.41
CA CYS A 653 -22.10 -9.58 1.77
C CYS A 653 -20.98 -8.84 2.54
N SER A 654 -21.22 -7.57 2.90
CA SER A 654 -20.30 -6.76 3.73
C SER A 654 -20.10 -7.36 5.12
N LEU A 655 -21.16 -7.87 5.77
CA LEU A 655 -21.09 -8.39 7.13
C LEU A 655 -20.16 -9.61 7.27
N HIS A 656 -20.05 -10.42 6.22
CA HIS A 656 -19.31 -11.68 6.22
C HIS A 656 -17.91 -11.57 5.59
N GLY A 657 -17.43 -10.36 5.30
CA GLY A 657 -16.13 -10.15 4.64
C GLY A 657 -16.13 -10.51 3.15
N GLY A 658 -17.31 -10.53 2.52
CA GLY A 658 -17.49 -10.85 1.11
C GLY A 658 -17.33 -9.62 0.22
N VAL A 659 -16.77 -9.84 -0.96
CA VAL A 659 -16.55 -8.84 -2.01
C VAL A 659 -17.63 -8.99 -3.07
N CYS A 660 -18.41 -7.94 -3.29
CA CYS A 660 -19.46 -7.92 -4.30
C CYS A 660 -18.86 -7.68 -5.69
N ASP A 661 -19.26 -8.44 -6.71
CA ASP A 661 -19.06 -8.05 -8.11
C ASP A 661 -20.33 -8.34 -8.92
N ASN A 662 -20.96 -7.28 -9.43
CA ASN A 662 -22.20 -7.33 -10.22
C ASN A 662 -23.31 -8.24 -9.63
N GLY A 663 -23.66 -8.01 -8.37
CA GLY A 663 -24.72 -8.75 -7.65
C GLY A 663 -24.32 -10.13 -7.13
N VAL A 664 -23.14 -10.66 -7.51
CA VAL A 664 -22.57 -11.88 -6.93
C VAL A 664 -21.70 -11.50 -5.74
N CYS A 665 -21.97 -12.06 -4.56
CA CYS A 665 -21.03 -11.99 -3.45
C CYS A 665 -19.96 -13.08 -3.60
N GLU A 666 -18.69 -12.73 -3.43
CA GLU A 666 -17.59 -13.68 -3.42
C GLU A 666 -16.75 -13.54 -2.16
N PHE A 667 -16.45 -14.67 -1.54
CA PHE A 667 -15.49 -14.78 -0.45
C PHE A 667 -14.22 -15.41 -1.03
N ARG A 668 -13.04 -14.84 -0.77
CA ARG A 668 -11.76 -15.35 -1.28
C ARG A 668 -10.72 -15.30 -0.16
N CYS A 669 -9.79 -16.27 -0.13
CA CYS A 669 -8.82 -16.33 0.97
C CYS A 669 -7.84 -15.17 0.98
N SER A 670 -7.50 -14.64 -0.20
CA SER A 670 -6.67 -13.44 -0.39
C SER A 670 -7.14 -12.28 0.48
N ASP A 671 -8.45 -12.07 0.48
CA ASP A 671 -9.10 -10.82 0.87
C ASP A 671 -8.94 -10.53 2.39
N TYR A 672 -8.55 -11.54 3.16
CA TYR A 672 -8.25 -11.50 4.59
C TYR A 672 -6.74 -11.35 4.85
N ALA A 673 -6.33 -10.23 5.43
CA ALA A 673 -4.93 -9.95 5.72
C ALA A 673 -4.27 -11.03 6.61
N GLY A 674 -3.22 -11.68 6.09
CA GLY A 674 -2.46 -12.73 6.79
C GLY A 674 -3.04 -14.16 6.65
N TYR A 675 -4.04 -14.37 5.81
CA TYR A 675 -4.59 -15.70 5.49
C TYR A 675 -4.06 -16.21 4.15
N THR A 676 -3.93 -17.53 4.02
CA THR A 676 -3.61 -18.22 2.76
C THR A 676 -4.33 -19.57 2.69
N CYS A 677 -4.53 -20.07 1.46
CA CYS A 677 -4.97 -21.46 1.26
C CYS A 677 -3.83 -22.42 1.63
N GLN A 678 -4.08 -23.26 2.63
CA GLN A 678 -3.11 -24.18 3.22
C GLN A 678 -3.64 -25.61 3.19
N ASN A 679 -2.75 -26.56 2.91
CA ASN A 679 -3.09 -27.99 2.90
C ASN A 679 -3.52 -28.45 4.30
N SER A 680 -4.62 -29.21 4.41
CA SER A 680 -5.19 -29.71 5.68
C SER A 680 -4.17 -30.42 6.58
N SER A 681 -3.21 -31.12 5.97
CA SER A 681 -2.10 -31.80 6.64
C SER A 681 -1.20 -30.89 7.49
N THR A 682 -1.07 -29.60 7.13
CA THR A 682 -0.36 -28.61 7.96
C THR A 682 -1.22 -28.17 9.15
N LEU A 683 -2.51 -27.93 8.88
CA LEU A 683 -3.47 -27.37 9.83
C LEU A 683 -3.84 -28.34 10.96
N LEU A 684 -3.90 -29.64 10.66
CA LEU A 684 -4.18 -30.74 11.59
C LEU A 684 -3.28 -30.81 12.83
N SER A 685 -2.08 -30.22 12.77
CA SER A 685 -1.14 -30.14 13.89
C SER A 685 -1.53 -29.11 14.96
N SER A 686 -2.28 -28.08 14.57
CA SER A 686 -2.56 -26.88 15.36
C SER A 686 -4.04 -26.70 15.68
N LEU A 687 -4.90 -27.59 15.15
CA LEU A 687 -6.35 -27.55 15.30
C LEU A 687 -6.86 -28.87 15.92
N SER A 688 -7.13 -28.85 17.21
CA SER A 688 -7.61 -29.99 18.00
C SER A 688 -9.13 -30.20 17.94
N VAL A 689 -9.90 -29.12 17.80
CA VAL A 689 -11.38 -29.13 17.72
C VAL A 689 -11.83 -29.55 16.33
N CYS A 690 -11.20 -29.04 15.28
CA CYS A 690 -11.55 -29.32 13.88
C CYS A 690 -10.81 -30.52 13.28
N LYS A 691 -10.10 -31.30 14.09
CA LYS A 691 -9.23 -32.40 13.66
C LYS A 691 -9.98 -33.49 12.89
N ASN A 692 -11.14 -33.91 13.39
CA ASN A 692 -11.94 -35.01 12.82
C ASN A 692 -12.57 -34.68 11.47
N GLU A 693 -12.71 -33.39 11.17
CA GLU A 693 -13.21 -32.85 9.91
C GLU A 693 -12.07 -32.80 8.88
N LEU A 694 -10.91 -32.25 9.25
CA LEU A 694 -9.74 -32.12 8.38
C LEU A 694 -9.05 -33.46 8.04
N GLU A 695 -9.17 -34.48 8.89
CA GLU A 695 -8.57 -35.81 8.66
C GLU A 695 -9.10 -36.54 7.42
N ARG A 696 -10.29 -36.19 6.92
CA ARG A 696 -10.87 -36.81 5.70
C ARG A 696 -10.55 -36.05 4.41
N GLU A 697 -10.08 -34.80 4.49
CA GLU A 697 -9.67 -33.98 3.34
C GLU A 697 -8.17 -33.65 3.38
N LEU A 698 -7.31 -34.66 3.62
CA LEU A 698 -5.85 -34.50 3.71
C LEU A 698 -5.18 -33.87 2.47
N SER A 699 -5.82 -33.94 1.30
CA SER A 699 -5.41 -33.33 0.03
C SER A 699 -6.16 -32.02 -0.30
N GLY A 700 -7.08 -31.59 0.57
CA GLY A 700 -7.80 -30.33 0.43
C GLY A 700 -6.95 -29.13 0.85
N GLN A 701 -7.35 -27.95 0.38
CA GLN A 701 -6.84 -26.67 0.86
C GLN A 701 -7.95 -25.90 1.56
N HIS A 702 -7.59 -25.24 2.65
CA HIS A 702 -8.50 -24.39 3.41
C HIS A 702 -7.87 -23.04 3.67
N CYS A 703 -8.71 -22.02 3.75
CA CYS A 703 -8.27 -20.70 4.14
C CYS A 703 -7.99 -20.63 5.63
N ALA A 704 -6.74 -20.37 5.98
CA ALA A 704 -6.27 -20.30 7.34
C ALA A 704 -5.14 -19.25 7.49
N PRO A 705 -4.93 -18.69 8.69
CA PRO A 705 -3.81 -17.79 8.95
C PRO A 705 -2.47 -18.48 8.63
N SER A 706 -1.58 -17.81 7.90
CA SER A 706 -0.28 -18.38 7.51
C SER A 706 0.69 -18.54 8.70
N GLU A 707 0.41 -17.88 9.82
CA GLU A 707 1.19 -17.98 11.05
C GLU A 707 0.69 -19.08 12.00
N ALA A 708 1.58 -20.00 12.38
CA ALA A 708 1.24 -21.11 13.27
C ALA A 708 0.71 -20.67 14.66
N SER A 709 1.24 -19.59 15.25
CA SER A 709 0.74 -19.10 16.55
C SER A 709 -0.64 -18.42 16.44
N ILE A 710 -0.98 -17.85 15.28
CA ILE A 710 -2.33 -17.35 14.98
C ILE A 710 -3.29 -18.52 14.74
N LEU A 711 -2.85 -19.55 14.01
CA LEU A 711 -3.60 -20.77 13.74
C LEU A 711 -3.99 -21.53 15.01
N GLN A 712 -3.06 -21.69 15.96
CA GLN A 712 -3.33 -22.26 17.29
C GLN A 712 -4.38 -21.46 18.12
N GLN A 713 -4.65 -20.21 17.74
CA GLN A 713 -5.68 -19.37 18.37
C GLN A 713 -6.97 -19.31 17.57
N LEU A 714 -6.99 -19.82 16.34
CA LEU A 714 -8.20 -19.91 15.52
C LEU A 714 -9.27 -20.72 16.26
N GLU A 715 -8.86 -21.73 17.05
CA GLU A 715 -9.76 -22.53 17.88
C GLU A 715 -10.41 -21.71 18.99
N GLU A 716 -9.61 -21.13 19.88
CA GLU A 716 -10.10 -20.41 21.07
C GLU A 716 -10.87 -19.12 20.72
N VAL A 717 -10.49 -18.45 19.63
CA VAL A 717 -10.89 -17.05 19.36
C VAL A 717 -11.75 -16.90 18.10
N VAL A 718 -11.91 -17.92 17.25
CA VAL A 718 -12.83 -17.90 16.09
C VAL A 718 -13.79 -19.10 16.07
N ILE A 719 -13.27 -20.33 16.01
CA ILE A 719 -14.08 -21.57 15.91
C ILE A 719 -14.98 -21.71 17.14
N MET A 720 -14.42 -21.66 18.35
CA MET A 720 -15.20 -21.87 19.58
C MET A 720 -16.23 -20.76 19.79
N PRO A 721 -15.97 -19.47 19.54
CA PRO A 721 -17.01 -18.44 19.47
C PRO A 721 -18.12 -18.74 18.44
N ASN A 722 -17.79 -19.20 17.24
CA ASN A 722 -18.78 -19.59 16.22
C ASN A 722 -19.60 -20.83 16.64
N TYR A 723 -18.98 -21.83 17.27
CA TYR A 723 -19.67 -22.97 17.88
C TYR A 723 -20.63 -22.51 18.99
N HIS A 724 -20.22 -21.60 19.88
CA HIS A 724 -21.12 -21.08 20.92
C HIS A 724 -22.26 -20.19 20.37
N ARG A 725 -22.11 -19.59 19.18
CA ARG A 725 -23.20 -18.93 18.44
C ARG A 725 -24.21 -19.96 17.89
N LEU A 726 -23.71 -21.08 17.34
CA LEU A 726 -24.53 -22.19 16.82
C LEU A 726 -25.12 -23.10 17.93
N PHE A 727 -24.62 -23.01 19.16
CA PHE A 727 -25.05 -23.87 20.28
C PHE A 727 -25.23 -23.06 21.60
N PRO A 728 -26.22 -22.15 21.67
CA PRO A 728 -26.45 -21.27 22.81
C PRO A 728 -26.81 -22.04 24.09
N SER A 729 -26.07 -21.75 25.16
CA SER A 729 -25.82 -22.68 26.28
C SER A 729 -26.92 -22.83 27.34
N VAL A 730 -28.07 -22.15 27.19
CA VAL A 730 -29.13 -22.07 28.23
C VAL A 730 -30.51 -22.49 27.69
N ALA A 731 -31.09 -21.74 26.74
CA ALA A 731 -32.48 -21.95 26.32
C ALA A 731 -32.68 -23.27 25.54
N GLN A 732 -31.75 -23.60 24.63
CA GLN A 732 -31.93 -24.73 23.71
C GLN A 732 -31.77 -26.10 24.40
N LYS A 733 -31.08 -26.16 25.55
CA LYS A 733 -31.00 -27.35 26.41
C LYS A 733 -32.36 -27.82 26.93
N LEU A 734 -33.32 -26.90 27.15
CA LEU A 734 -34.65 -27.25 27.62
C LEU A 734 -35.49 -27.94 26.53
N PHE A 735 -35.26 -27.61 25.25
CA PHE A 735 -35.95 -28.24 24.11
C PHE A 735 -35.27 -29.53 23.63
N THR A 736 -33.94 -29.64 23.66
CA THR A 736 -33.22 -30.81 23.11
C THR A 736 -33.16 -32.01 24.06
N ASN A 737 -33.58 -31.86 25.32
CA ASN A 737 -33.54 -32.92 26.34
C ASN A 737 -34.41 -34.16 26.05
N LEU A 738 -35.31 -34.14 25.05
CA LEU A 738 -36.03 -35.34 24.59
C LEU A 738 -35.37 -36.03 23.37
N PHE A 739 -34.53 -35.33 22.59
CA PHE A 739 -34.06 -35.83 21.28
C PHE A 739 -32.60 -35.41 20.98
N GLY A 740 -31.64 -36.28 21.33
CA GLY A 740 -30.36 -36.39 20.60
C GLY A 740 -29.31 -35.27 20.78
N SER A 741 -29.16 -34.72 21.99
CA SER A 741 -28.25 -33.59 22.29
C SER A 741 -26.83 -33.70 21.71
N SER A 742 -26.20 -34.88 21.77
CA SER A 742 -24.83 -35.10 21.27
C SER A 742 -24.69 -34.98 19.75
N TYR A 743 -25.76 -35.23 18.98
CA TYR A 743 -25.75 -35.12 17.51
C TYR A 743 -25.79 -33.66 17.07
N CYS A 744 -26.65 -32.84 17.70
CA CYS A 744 -26.66 -31.39 17.47
C CYS A 744 -25.32 -30.75 17.90
N GLU A 745 -24.78 -31.11 19.07
CA GLU A 745 -23.46 -30.63 19.52
C GLU A 745 -22.36 -30.93 18.49
N SER A 746 -22.33 -32.14 17.95
CA SER A 746 -21.34 -32.56 16.94
C SER A 746 -21.52 -31.81 15.61
N ALA A 747 -22.76 -31.63 15.15
CA ALA A 747 -23.07 -30.90 13.92
C ALA A 747 -22.76 -29.39 14.05
N ALA A 748 -23.03 -28.79 15.20
CA ALA A 748 -22.71 -27.39 15.49
C ALA A 748 -21.19 -27.14 15.52
N LYS A 749 -20.39 -28.06 16.09
CA LYS A 749 -18.91 -28.00 16.03
C LYS A 749 -18.41 -28.10 14.60
N ARG A 750 -18.93 -29.06 13.83
CA ARG A 750 -18.58 -29.27 12.42
C ARG A 750 -18.87 -28.04 11.57
N LEU A 751 -20.07 -27.46 11.68
CA LEU A 751 -20.43 -26.25 10.94
C LEU A 751 -19.57 -25.04 11.39
N ALA A 752 -19.27 -24.90 12.69
CA ALA A 752 -18.36 -23.86 13.17
C ALA A 752 -16.95 -23.98 12.58
N CYS A 753 -16.43 -25.21 12.44
CA CYS A 753 -15.16 -25.46 11.75
C CYS A 753 -15.22 -25.05 10.27
N TRP A 754 -16.22 -25.51 9.51
CA TRP A 754 -16.36 -25.17 8.09
C TRP A 754 -16.63 -23.68 7.81
N ILE A 755 -17.27 -22.96 8.74
CA ILE A 755 -17.42 -21.49 8.66
C ILE A 755 -16.09 -20.76 8.95
N SER A 756 -15.22 -21.32 9.78
CA SER A 756 -14.00 -20.66 10.28
C SER A 756 -12.72 -21.05 9.52
N ILE A 757 -12.74 -22.17 8.80
CA ILE A 757 -11.66 -22.77 8.01
C ILE A 757 -12.29 -23.21 6.68
N GLN A 758 -12.71 -22.22 5.90
CA GLN A 758 -13.49 -22.43 4.68
C GLN A 758 -12.65 -23.14 3.62
N LYS A 759 -13.27 -24.02 2.82
CA LYS A 759 -12.58 -24.76 1.75
C LYS A 759 -12.16 -23.76 0.67
N CYS A 760 -10.93 -23.87 0.18
CA CYS A 760 -10.51 -23.16 -1.02
C CYS A 760 -10.88 -23.97 -2.26
N ASP A 761 -11.58 -23.36 -3.22
CA ASP A 761 -11.83 -23.96 -4.52
C ASP A 761 -10.51 -24.15 -5.28
N ASN A 762 -10.37 -25.26 -6.02
CA ASN A 762 -9.19 -25.54 -6.85
C ASN A 762 -9.20 -24.78 -8.20
N ASP A 763 -9.97 -23.68 -8.30
CA ASP A 763 -10.12 -22.87 -9.51
C ASP A 763 -8.92 -21.93 -9.78
N GLY A 764 -8.08 -21.72 -8.77
CA GLY A 764 -6.91 -20.84 -8.80
C GLY A 764 -7.18 -19.41 -8.32
N ASP A 765 -8.41 -19.07 -7.97
CA ASP A 765 -8.82 -17.73 -7.49
C ASP A 765 -9.02 -17.70 -5.96
N ASN A 766 -8.70 -18.81 -5.28
CA ASN A 766 -8.78 -19.00 -3.83
C ASN A 766 -10.19 -18.72 -3.25
N ARG A 767 -11.24 -18.94 -4.05
CA ARG A 767 -12.63 -18.75 -3.65
C ARG A 767 -12.96 -19.64 -2.45
N LEU A 768 -13.74 -19.12 -1.51
CA LEU A 768 -14.11 -19.80 -0.28
C LEU A 768 -15.55 -20.31 -0.34
N ARG A 769 -15.75 -21.51 0.20
CA ARG A 769 -17.09 -22.07 0.46
C ARG A 769 -17.17 -22.74 1.82
N VAL A 770 -18.34 -22.62 2.44
CA VAL A 770 -18.78 -23.47 3.55
C VAL A 770 -19.42 -24.72 2.96
N CYS A 771 -19.12 -25.92 3.46
CA CYS A 771 -19.72 -27.13 2.87
C CYS A 771 -21.24 -27.18 3.06
N HIS A 772 -21.98 -27.31 1.96
CA HIS A 772 -23.44 -27.44 1.93
C HIS A 772 -23.92 -28.59 2.82
N SER A 773 -23.26 -29.74 2.73
CA SER A 773 -23.57 -30.93 3.54
C SER A 773 -23.34 -30.73 5.04
N ALA A 774 -22.47 -29.79 5.45
CA ALA A 774 -22.30 -29.41 6.87
C ALA A 774 -23.42 -28.47 7.35
N CYS A 775 -23.96 -27.63 6.47
CA CYS A 775 -25.14 -26.80 6.75
C CYS A 775 -26.41 -27.67 6.87
N GLN A 776 -26.66 -28.56 5.90
CA GLN A 776 -27.77 -29.54 5.97
C GLN A 776 -27.68 -30.38 7.26
N ALA A 777 -26.46 -30.83 7.63
CA ALA A 777 -26.21 -31.60 8.85
C ALA A 777 -26.66 -30.88 10.12
N TYR A 778 -26.33 -29.59 10.23
CA TYR A 778 -26.71 -28.76 11.38
C TYR A 778 -28.22 -28.52 11.43
N ASN A 779 -28.86 -28.18 10.30
CA ASN A 779 -30.33 -28.06 10.22
C ASN A 779 -31.03 -29.34 10.67
N LEU A 780 -30.62 -30.50 10.14
CA LEU A 780 -31.22 -31.80 10.46
C LEU A 780 -30.99 -32.24 11.92
N ALA A 781 -29.80 -31.99 12.48
CA ALA A 781 -29.44 -32.42 13.83
C ALA A 781 -29.94 -31.49 14.94
N CYS A 782 -29.99 -30.17 14.68
CA CYS A 782 -30.36 -29.16 15.67
C CYS A 782 -31.79 -28.60 15.51
N GLY A 783 -32.51 -28.98 14.44
CA GLY A 783 -33.81 -28.40 14.11
C GLY A 783 -33.72 -26.94 13.64
N ALA A 784 -32.55 -26.55 13.10
CA ALA A 784 -32.32 -25.21 12.57
C ALA A 784 -32.83 -25.07 11.13
N SER A 785 -32.95 -23.82 10.69
CA SER A 785 -33.47 -23.44 9.38
C SER A 785 -32.56 -22.39 8.72
N LEU A 786 -31.26 -22.70 8.63
CA LEU A 786 -30.33 -21.95 7.78
C LEU A 786 -30.68 -22.22 6.31
N ASP A 787 -30.60 -21.21 5.44
CA ASP A 787 -30.66 -21.46 4.01
C ASP A 787 -29.30 -21.97 3.52
N CYS A 788 -29.22 -23.27 3.25
CA CYS A 788 -28.02 -23.91 2.73
C CYS A 788 -27.92 -23.81 1.20
N SER A 789 -28.97 -23.34 0.50
CA SER A 789 -29.04 -23.36 -0.97
C SER A 789 -28.21 -22.26 -1.63
N ASP A 790 -27.83 -21.22 -0.88
CA ASP A 790 -27.03 -20.10 -1.37
C ASP A 790 -25.63 -20.53 -1.86
N GLN A 791 -25.49 -20.62 -3.18
CA GLN A 791 -24.24 -20.97 -3.87
C GLN A 791 -23.14 -19.90 -3.81
N THR A 792 -23.40 -18.74 -3.20
CA THR A 792 -22.36 -17.73 -2.92
C THR A 792 -21.59 -18.04 -1.64
N LEU A 793 -22.29 -18.57 -0.61
CA LEU A 793 -21.74 -18.97 0.69
C LEU A 793 -21.40 -20.47 0.77
N PHE A 794 -22.17 -21.32 0.09
CA PHE A 794 -22.08 -22.78 0.20
C PHE A 794 -21.57 -23.47 -1.08
N SER A 795 -21.09 -24.70 -0.92
CA SER A 795 -20.79 -25.62 -2.03
C SER A 795 -22.05 -26.03 -2.81
N SER A 796 -21.87 -26.68 -3.96
CA SER A 796 -22.98 -27.35 -4.65
C SER A 796 -23.43 -28.61 -3.92
N GLU A 797 -24.60 -29.14 -4.27
CA GLU A 797 -25.03 -30.49 -3.88
C GLU A 797 -24.25 -31.58 -4.63
N GLU A 798 -23.70 -31.26 -5.81
CA GLU A 798 -23.01 -32.23 -6.69
C GLU A 798 -21.56 -32.53 -6.27
N GLU A 799 -20.96 -31.73 -5.37
CA GLU A 799 -19.58 -31.94 -4.86
C GLU A 799 -19.40 -33.19 -3.96
N GLY A 800 -20.44 -34.01 -3.82
CA GLY A 800 -20.34 -35.40 -3.40
C GLY A 800 -20.82 -35.66 -1.97
N GLU A 801 -21.77 -36.59 -1.86
CA GLU A 801 -22.30 -37.07 -0.58
C GLU A 801 -21.16 -37.57 0.32
N GLY A 802 -20.91 -36.83 1.42
CA GLY A 802 -20.07 -37.31 2.52
C GLY A 802 -18.58 -36.95 2.48
N GLN A 803 -18.14 -35.97 1.68
CA GLN A 803 -16.79 -35.38 1.84
C GLN A 803 -16.66 -34.65 3.19
N CYS A 804 -17.42 -33.57 3.36
CA CYS A 804 -17.30 -32.66 4.51
C CYS A 804 -17.92 -33.15 5.83
N THR A 805 -18.44 -34.39 5.88
CA THR A 805 -19.24 -34.92 7.00
C THR A 805 -18.41 -35.54 8.14
N GLY A 806 -17.07 -35.46 8.09
CA GLY A 806 -16.18 -35.95 9.14
C GLY A 806 -16.26 -37.48 9.36
N SER A 807 -15.78 -37.95 10.50
CA SER A 807 -15.68 -39.40 10.83
C SER A 807 -16.90 -39.99 11.54
N GLY A 808 -17.91 -39.17 11.88
CA GLY A 808 -19.10 -39.62 12.62
C GLY A 808 -20.29 -39.96 11.71
N GLU A 809 -20.70 -41.22 11.69
CA GLU A 809 -21.92 -41.67 10.98
C GLU A 809 -23.16 -40.88 11.42
N MET A 810 -23.88 -40.28 10.46
CA MET A 810 -25.27 -39.86 10.69
C MET A 810 -26.18 -41.09 10.84
N LYS A 811 -26.26 -41.64 12.05
CA LYS A 811 -27.33 -42.56 12.41
C LYS A 811 -28.62 -41.77 12.57
N VAL A 812 -29.28 -41.54 11.43
CA VAL A 812 -30.66 -41.04 11.36
C VAL A 812 -31.50 -41.79 12.39
N SER A 813 -32.03 -41.06 13.37
CA SER A 813 -32.85 -41.66 14.42
C SER A 813 -33.97 -42.47 13.79
N TRP A 814 -34.19 -43.69 14.29
CA TRP A 814 -35.16 -44.65 13.75
C TRP A 814 -36.57 -44.03 13.58
N PHE A 815 -36.92 -43.07 14.44
CA PHE A 815 -38.16 -42.28 14.38
C PHE A 815 -38.30 -41.42 13.12
N ASN A 816 -37.23 -40.80 12.59
CA ASN A 816 -37.33 -39.98 11.37
C ASN A 816 -37.65 -40.83 10.13
N ARG A 817 -37.32 -42.14 10.16
CA ARG A 817 -37.69 -43.10 9.10
C ARG A 817 -39.20 -43.41 9.07
N PHE A 818 -39.97 -42.96 10.06
CA PHE A 818 -41.44 -43.09 10.13
C PHE A 818 -42.19 -41.78 9.83
N ARG A 819 -41.52 -40.64 9.62
CA ARG A 819 -42.20 -39.37 9.29
C ARG A 819 -42.28 -39.04 7.79
N ASN A 820 -41.56 -39.80 6.95
CA ASN A 820 -41.59 -39.73 5.50
C ASN A 820 -42.05 -41.07 4.90
N ARG A 821 -43.28 -41.48 5.23
CA ARG A 821 -43.97 -42.64 4.62
C ARG A 821 -45.47 -42.43 4.61
#